data_AF-A0A948NP32-F1
#
_entry.id   AF-A0A948NP32-F1
#
_cell.length_a   1.000
_cell.length_b   1.000
_cell.length_c   1.000
_cell.angle_alpha   90.00
_cell.angle_beta   90.00
_cell.angle_gamma   90.00
#
_symmetry.space_group_name_H-M   'P 1'
#
loop_
_entity.id
_entity.type
_entity.pdbx_description
1 polymer ?
#
loop_
_entity_poly.entity_id
_entity_poly.type
_entity_poly.pdbx_seq_one_letter_code
_entity_poly.pdbx_strand_id
1 'polypeptide(L)'
;VKESELELVPIFLPGGHGLGILTSSQRLKKNSALSSQFENLRLSPILNTHIDAIEHNRIRILLDLQYIQQIAETRHQELSQLRCEQYDLTITAEQLRNSNINLSAANEQLRTEKMREQQRKEEAEKMREEEKQLKEEAEKMREEEKQLKEEAEKMREEEQQKRKVEHRLREEAERMIVEEQREKEEEKRLKDKAVRSLVEKEQLIKRITQSLSWRWTDPLRRIDAALRLLLKPRVLVNHLAHITIGILHDIWTDFGEPCPRLTRFIRHRLLKRWPPRSSLPAPHPQQSTQHPLHSPPKATITETIETAPIAVVVDAREPELLTRTIMSLLTQRPRPQDILILSPQTDGKVDHAIAPFLKNGVRMQKGMWKVVPEMFFAGFSQTIGRYFAYLTAEEHWHPTFLAAAIQILENKEDTGFVYGDTRLYGERTDLIDRSKEPHTLDATRESPAPGAVVFRRDALLQTYPTKTDDIGSIIHRMQSLGWKGLYSGGLHFLHTIKGGAMGSSLVSNTLRSVEATLCLSLSGREWAWPLTRAFLERQQFPHDKLHLIILDTSQEPLFSHQVRMWLGSCDYKSHTYLAEDVGPKNLADMPRLEVIPDIQHACAHIYNLFARLIQTPYAFFLEDDVIPPNDAYVTLLKHFEPTTATVSGIYCDRFKHRPIAWQWTKDGKDYVEDSGVTTIGGNGFGCLAVRSSYLKKAPFRTGPTWQNYDHNFYLDLRDEPAQALMDWNCICKHYLSADTWV
;
A
#
# COMPACT_ATOMS: atom_id res chain seq x y z
N VAL A 1 22.03 -75.91 -63.48
CA VAL A 1 21.57 -76.18 -64.87
C VAL A 1 21.89 -75.02 -65.81
N LYS A 2 21.67 -73.74 -65.43
CA LYS A 2 22.01 -72.57 -66.28
C LYS A 2 23.51 -72.26 -66.46
N GLU A 3 24.43 -73.04 -65.87
CA GLU A 3 25.88 -72.76 -65.88
C GLU A 3 26.76 -73.88 -66.45
N SER A 4 26.18 -74.94 -67.04
CA SER A 4 26.98 -76.01 -67.68
C SER A 4 26.81 -76.00 -69.20
N GLU A 5 27.90 -76.03 -69.97
CA GLU A 5 27.90 -76.19 -71.45
C GLU A 5 27.32 -77.54 -71.92
N LEU A 6 26.93 -78.42 -70.99
CA LEU A 6 26.25 -79.68 -71.26
C LEU A 6 24.74 -79.45 -71.39
N GLU A 7 24.21 -79.62 -72.59
CA GLU A 7 22.77 -79.64 -72.85
C GLU A 7 22.17 -80.88 -72.14
N LEU A 8 21.53 -80.67 -70.99
CA LEU A 8 20.88 -81.72 -70.21
C LEU A 8 19.42 -81.88 -70.65
N VAL A 9 19.00 -83.12 -70.86
CA VAL A 9 17.63 -83.48 -71.19
C VAL A 9 17.05 -84.27 -70.00
N PRO A 10 15.89 -83.85 -69.45
CA PRO A 10 15.18 -84.64 -68.46
C PRO A 10 14.48 -85.81 -69.15
N ILE A 11 14.77 -87.03 -68.71
CA ILE A 11 14.02 -88.23 -69.10
C ILE A 11 13.10 -88.58 -67.95
N PHE A 12 11.80 -88.41 -68.15
CA PHE A 12 10.80 -88.80 -67.15
C PHE A 12 10.56 -90.30 -67.22
N LEU A 13 10.63 -90.94 -66.06
CA LEU A 13 10.37 -92.38 -65.97
C LEU A 13 8.86 -92.62 -66.13
N PRO A 14 8.44 -93.51 -67.05
CA PRO A 14 7.02 -93.83 -67.23
C PRO A 14 6.42 -94.35 -65.91
N GLY A 15 5.40 -93.66 -65.39
CA GLY A 15 4.77 -93.97 -64.10
C GLY A 15 5.45 -93.37 -62.86
N GLY A 16 6.56 -92.62 -63.01
CA GLY A 16 7.29 -92.02 -61.90
C GLY A 16 6.76 -90.68 -61.37
N HIS A 17 5.55 -90.25 -61.79
CA HIS A 17 4.88 -89.02 -61.33
C HIS A 17 5.79 -87.78 -61.16
N GLY A 18 6.67 -87.54 -62.15
CA GLY A 18 7.60 -86.40 -62.16
C GLY A 18 9.05 -86.74 -61.76
N LEU A 19 9.36 -87.97 -61.32
CA LEU A 19 10.73 -88.45 -61.22
C LEU A 19 11.33 -88.60 -62.63
N GLY A 20 12.44 -87.89 -62.86
CA GLY A 20 13.19 -88.00 -64.08
C GLY A 20 14.69 -88.06 -63.83
N ILE A 21 15.41 -88.67 -64.77
CA ILE A 21 16.86 -88.69 -64.78
C ILE A 21 17.32 -87.56 -65.70
N LEU A 22 18.16 -86.66 -65.19
CA LEU A 22 18.82 -85.64 -66.00
C LEU A 22 20.10 -86.22 -66.59
N THR A 23 20.22 -86.20 -67.92
CA THR A 23 21.40 -86.71 -68.62
C THR A 23 21.75 -85.83 -69.82
N SER A 24 22.99 -85.87 -70.29
CA SER A 24 23.45 -85.04 -71.41
C SER A 24 22.90 -85.54 -72.75
N SER A 25 22.33 -84.62 -73.55
CA SER A 25 21.78 -84.88 -74.89
C SER A 25 22.82 -85.55 -75.82
N GLN A 26 24.08 -85.12 -75.74
CA GLN A 26 25.18 -85.66 -76.53
C GLN A 26 25.50 -87.12 -76.18
N ARG A 27 25.35 -87.50 -74.90
CA ARG A 27 25.63 -88.86 -74.41
C ARG A 27 24.53 -89.85 -74.81
N LEU A 28 23.28 -89.39 -74.83
CA LEU A 28 22.14 -90.13 -75.39
C LEU A 28 22.31 -90.38 -76.89
N LYS A 29 22.64 -89.33 -77.66
CA LYS A 29 22.82 -89.44 -79.11
C LYS A 29 23.95 -90.38 -79.53
N LYS A 30 25.04 -90.44 -78.75
CA LYS A 30 26.20 -91.31 -79.04
C LYS A 30 26.02 -92.76 -78.59
N ASN A 31 25.04 -93.07 -77.75
CA ASN A 31 24.85 -94.41 -77.20
C ASN A 31 23.39 -94.85 -77.31
N SER A 32 23.04 -95.42 -78.47
CA SER A 32 21.69 -95.90 -78.78
C SER A 32 21.21 -97.00 -77.82
N ALA A 33 22.12 -97.81 -77.28
CA ALA A 33 21.81 -98.80 -76.26
C ALA A 33 21.35 -98.16 -74.94
N LEU A 34 21.94 -97.02 -74.56
CA LEU A 34 21.54 -96.27 -73.36
C LEU A 34 20.13 -95.65 -73.53
N SER A 35 19.84 -95.10 -74.72
CA SER A 35 18.50 -94.55 -75.04
C SER A 35 17.42 -95.64 -74.98
N SER A 36 17.72 -96.80 -75.57
CA SER A 36 16.86 -97.99 -75.52
C SER A 36 16.65 -98.49 -74.08
N GLN A 37 17.69 -98.47 -73.24
CA GLN A 37 17.56 -98.86 -71.84
C GLN A 37 16.68 -97.90 -71.04
N PHE A 38 16.75 -96.59 -71.31
CA PHE A 38 15.89 -95.60 -70.67
C PHE A 38 14.42 -95.71 -71.10
N GLU A 39 14.16 -95.97 -72.39
CA GLU A 39 12.78 -96.20 -72.88
C GLU A 39 12.14 -97.45 -72.28
N ASN A 40 12.97 -98.46 -71.97
CA ASN A 40 12.52 -99.71 -71.35
C ASN A 40 12.66 -99.73 -69.82
N LEU A 41 13.08 -98.60 -69.22
CA LEU A 41 13.29 -98.49 -67.77
C LEU A 41 11.94 -98.44 -67.08
N ARG A 42 11.43 -99.62 -66.72
CA ARG A 42 10.25 -99.75 -65.87
C ARG A 42 10.70 -99.61 -64.43
N LEU A 43 10.07 -98.70 -63.70
CA LEU A 43 10.19 -98.67 -62.26
C LEU A 43 9.77 -100.05 -61.72
N SER A 44 10.55 -100.58 -60.79
CA SER A 44 10.18 -101.81 -60.10
C SER A 44 8.77 -101.62 -59.49
N PRO A 45 7.89 -102.64 -59.54
CA PRO A 45 6.56 -102.55 -58.94
C PRO A 45 6.60 -102.01 -57.50
N ILE A 46 7.64 -102.36 -56.73
CA ILE A 46 7.87 -101.88 -55.36
C ILE A 46 8.05 -100.35 -55.30
N LEU A 47 8.87 -99.80 -56.21
CA LEU A 47 9.11 -98.36 -56.30
C LEU A 47 7.85 -97.59 -56.73
N ASN A 48 7.08 -98.13 -57.68
CA ASN A 48 5.79 -97.53 -58.05
C ASN A 48 4.81 -97.50 -56.88
N THR A 49 4.70 -98.59 -56.11
CA THR A 49 3.84 -98.60 -54.91
C THR A 49 4.25 -97.54 -53.89
N HIS A 50 5.54 -97.33 -53.68
CA HIS A 50 6.03 -96.28 -52.78
C HIS A 50 5.76 -94.87 -53.32
N ILE A 51 5.93 -94.62 -54.61
CA ILE A 51 5.65 -93.32 -55.22
C ILE A 51 4.15 -93.03 -55.17
N ASP A 52 3.29 -94.00 -55.49
CA ASP A 52 1.84 -93.84 -55.38
C ASP A 52 1.39 -93.56 -53.94
N ALA A 53 2.02 -94.21 -52.94
CA ALA A 53 1.77 -93.91 -51.53
C ALA A 53 2.21 -92.49 -51.12
N ILE A 54 3.35 -92.02 -51.66
CA ILE A 54 3.84 -90.65 -51.44
C ILE A 54 2.90 -89.63 -52.08
N GLU A 55 2.45 -89.85 -53.31
CA GLU A 55 1.51 -88.97 -54.00
C GLU A 55 0.13 -88.98 -53.33
N HIS A 56 -0.34 -90.14 -52.89
CA HIS A 56 -1.59 -90.22 -52.13
C HIS A 56 -1.49 -89.43 -50.82
N ASN A 57 -0.37 -89.53 -50.10
CA ASN A 57 -0.11 -88.70 -48.93
C ASN A 57 -0.01 -87.21 -49.27
N ARG A 58 0.63 -86.84 -50.39
CA ARG A 58 0.73 -85.45 -50.85
C ARG A 58 -0.64 -84.87 -51.15
N ILE A 59 -1.49 -85.60 -51.88
CA ILE A 59 -2.86 -85.20 -52.19
C ILE A 59 -3.67 -85.05 -50.91
N ARG A 60 -3.56 -85.99 -49.95
CA ARG A 60 -4.24 -85.87 -48.65
C ARG A 60 -3.81 -84.60 -47.91
N ILE A 61 -2.51 -84.32 -47.84
CA ILE A 61 -1.98 -83.11 -47.20
C ILE A 61 -2.50 -81.84 -47.89
N LEU A 62 -2.57 -81.82 -49.23
CA LEU A 62 -3.11 -80.67 -49.97
C LEU A 62 -4.61 -80.46 -49.69
N LEU A 63 -5.39 -81.53 -49.58
CA LEU A 63 -6.81 -81.47 -49.21
C LEU A 63 -7.00 -80.98 -47.77
N ASP A 64 -6.18 -81.46 -46.83
CA ASP A 64 -6.20 -81.02 -45.43
C ASP A 64 -5.84 -79.53 -45.33
N LEU A 65 -4.84 -79.06 -46.10
CA LEU A 65 -4.46 -77.65 -46.15
C LEU A 65 -5.59 -76.78 -46.73
N GLN A 66 -6.25 -77.22 -47.80
CA GLN A 66 -7.39 -76.52 -48.38
C GLN A 66 -8.55 -76.43 -47.39
N TYR A 67 -8.82 -77.50 -46.63
CA TYR A 67 -9.85 -77.51 -45.60
C TYR A 67 -9.52 -76.56 -44.44
N ILE A 68 -8.26 -76.56 -43.97
CA ILE A 68 -7.79 -75.62 -42.93
C ILE A 68 -7.92 -74.18 -43.41
N GLN A 69 -7.56 -73.90 -44.67
CA GLN A 69 -7.69 -72.56 -45.24
C GLN A 69 -9.15 -72.10 -45.24
N GLN A 70 -10.09 -72.97 -45.64
CA GLN A 70 -11.51 -72.64 -45.65
C GLN A 70 -12.03 -72.33 -44.23
N ILE A 71 -11.63 -73.11 -43.22
CA ILE A 71 -11.97 -72.83 -41.81
C ILE A 71 -11.40 -71.48 -41.36
N ALA A 72 -10.16 -71.18 -41.73
CA ALA A 72 -9.52 -69.92 -41.37
C ALA A 72 -10.24 -68.72 -42.00
N GLU A 73 -10.68 -68.83 -43.25
CA GLU A 73 -11.46 -67.79 -43.94
C GLU A 73 -12.82 -67.58 -43.28
N THR A 74 -13.56 -68.64 -42.92
CA THR A 74 -14.83 -68.51 -42.18
C THR A 74 -14.61 -67.83 -40.83
N ARG A 75 -13.61 -68.26 -40.04
CA ARG A 75 -13.31 -67.63 -38.75
C ARG A 75 -12.88 -66.17 -38.90
N HIS A 76 -12.17 -65.82 -39.97
CA HIS A 76 -11.80 -64.44 -40.24
C HIS A 76 -13.03 -63.57 -40.52
N GLN A 77 -14.01 -64.09 -41.27
CA GLN A 77 -15.28 -63.41 -41.51
C GLN A 77 -16.08 -63.21 -40.21
N GLU A 78 -16.20 -64.25 -39.38
CA GLU A 78 -16.86 -64.16 -38.06
C GLU A 78 -16.19 -63.11 -37.16
N LEU A 79 -14.86 -63.12 -37.07
CA LEU A 79 -14.10 -62.13 -36.30
C LEU A 79 -14.27 -60.71 -36.85
N SER A 80 -14.35 -60.56 -38.18
CA SER A 80 -14.60 -59.26 -38.80
C SER A 80 -16.00 -58.75 -38.45
N GLN A 81 -17.01 -59.62 -38.45
CA GLN A 81 -18.38 -59.25 -38.07
C GLN A 81 -18.45 -58.84 -36.59
N LEU A 82 -17.85 -59.63 -35.69
CA LEU A 82 -17.80 -59.30 -34.26
C LEU A 82 -17.08 -57.97 -33.99
N ARG A 83 -16.04 -57.63 -34.76
CA ARG A 83 -15.37 -56.33 -34.67
C ARG A 83 -16.28 -55.18 -35.09
N CYS A 84 -17.07 -55.35 -36.15
CA CYS A 84 -18.06 -54.35 -36.56
C CYS A 84 -19.13 -54.16 -35.46
N GLU A 85 -19.67 -55.24 -34.92
CA GLU A 85 -20.66 -55.19 -33.83
C GLU A 85 -20.09 -54.51 -32.57
N GLN A 86 -18.84 -54.83 -32.21
CA GLN A 86 -18.16 -54.17 -31.08
C GLN A 86 -17.96 -52.67 -31.33
N TYR A 87 -17.66 -52.27 -32.57
CA TYR A 87 -17.50 -50.87 -32.94
C TYR A 87 -18.84 -50.11 -32.82
N ASP A 88 -19.94 -50.68 -33.31
CA ASP A 88 -21.28 -50.09 -33.21
C ASP A 88 -21.75 -49.96 -31.75
N LEU A 89 -21.47 -50.96 -30.92
CA LEU A 89 -21.73 -50.89 -29.47
C LEU A 89 -20.91 -49.79 -28.80
N THR A 90 -19.66 -49.59 -29.22
CA THR A 90 -18.79 -48.53 -28.67
C THR A 90 -19.34 -47.14 -29.00
N ILE A 91 -19.75 -46.92 -30.25
CA ILE A 91 -20.40 -45.66 -30.68
C ILE A 91 -21.69 -45.43 -29.88
N THR A 92 -22.51 -46.46 -29.71
CA THR A 92 -23.77 -46.36 -28.97
C THR A 92 -23.54 -46.01 -27.50
N ALA A 93 -22.54 -46.64 -26.87
CA ALA A 93 -22.15 -46.34 -25.49
C ALA A 93 -21.65 -44.90 -25.33
N GLU A 94 -20.88 -44.39 -26.30
CA GLU A 94 -20.39 -43.01 -26.30
C GLU A 94 -21.53 -42.00 -26.48
N GLN A 95 -22.49 -42.28 -27.36
CA GLN A 95 -23.70 -41.47 -27.51
C GLN A 95 -24.53 -41.41 -26.22
N LEU A 96 -24.71 -42.54 -25.55
CA LEU A 96 -25.40 -42.60 -24.24
C LEU A 96 -24.63 -41.83 -23.16
N ARG A 97 -23.30 -41.94 -23.13
CA ARG A 97 -22.46 -41.19 -22.19
C ARG A 97 -22.61 -39.68 -22.40
N ASN A 98 -22.58 -39.22 -23.65
CA ASN A 98 -22.76 -37.81 -24.00
C ASN A 98 -24.17 -37.32 -23.64
N SER A 99 -25.20 -38.14 -23.89
CA SER A 99 -26.57 -37.82 -23.48
C SER A 99 -26.71 -37.69 -21.95
N ASN A 100 -26.05 -38.57 -21.19
CA ASN A 100 -26.07 -38.52 -19.72
C ASN A 100 -25.32 -37.28 -19.17
N ILE A 101 -24.19 -36.90 -19.77
CA ILE A 101 -23.48 -35.66 -19.44
C ILE A 101 -24.39 -34.45 -19.67
N ASN A 102 -25.10 -34.40 -20.81
CA ASN A 102 -26.01 -33.30 -21.12
C ASN A 102 -27.19 -33.23 -20.14
N LEU A 103 -27.78 -34.37 -19.76
CA LEU A 103 -28.84 -34.44 -18.75
C LEU A 103 -28.34 -34.01 -17.36
N SER A 104 -27.12 -34.40 -16.98
CA SER A 104 -26.49 -33.95 -15.74
C SER A 104 -26.31 -32.43 -15.72
N ALA A 105 -25.77 -31.87 -16.80
CA ALA A 105 -25.58 -30.42 -16.95
C ALA A 105 -26.91 -29.65 -16.90
N ALA A 106 -27.95 -30.15 -17.57
CA ALA A 106 -29.29 -29.55 -17.54
C ALA A 106 -29.91 -29.58 -16.12
N ASN A 107 -29.72 -30.68 -15.38
CA ASN A 107 -30.18 -30.79 -13.99
C ASN A 107 -29.43 -29.83 -13.05
N GLU A 108 -28.14 -29.62 -13.26
CA GLU A 108 -27.34 -28.67 -12.50
C GLU A 108 -27.75 -27.22 -12.79
N GLN A 109 -28.01 -26.89 -14.06
CA GLN A 109 -28.59 -25.60 -14.46
C GLN A 109 -29.94 -25.36 -13.78
N LEU A 110 -30.83 -26.36 -13.76
CA LEU A 110 -32.12 -26.25 -13.07
C LEU A 110 -31.97 -26.04 -11.56
N ARG A 111 -31.00 -26.72 -10.90
CA ARG A 111 -30.72 -26.54 -9.47
C ARG A 111 -30.19 -25.14 -9.17
N THR A 112 -29.25 -24.64 -9.99
CA THR A 112 -28.69 -23.29 -9.82
C THR A 112 -29.74 -22.20 -10.07
N GLU A 113 -30.63 -22.39 -11.04
CA GLU A 113 -31.73 -21.45 -11.29
C GLU A 113 -32.74 -21.40 -10.13
N LYS A 114 -33.09 -22.57 -9.55
CA LYS A 114 -33.93 -22.63 -8.34
C LYS A 114 -33.27 -21.93 -7.14
N MET A 115 -31.97 -22.13 -6.93
CA MET A 115 -31.24 -21.42 -5.87
C MET A 115 -31.23 -19.91 -6.10
N ARG A 116 -31.02 -19.45 -7.34
CA ARG A 116 -31.09 -18.01 -7.70
C ARG A 116 -32.49 -17.43 -7.52
N GLU A 117 -33.55 -18.21 -7.79
CA GLU A 117 -34.92 -17.77 -7.52
C GLU A 117 -35.19 -17.64 -6.02
N GLN A 118 -34.69 -18.57 -5.21
CA GLN A 118 -34.79 -18.52 -3.76
C GLN A 118 -34.02 -17.32 -3.18
N GLN A 119 -32.78 -17.09 -3.62
CA GLN A 119 -31.99 -15.92 -3.24
C GLN A 119 -32.69 -14.61 -3.59
N ARG A 120 -33.29 -14.51 -4.78
CA ARG A 120 -34.08 -13.33 -5.18
C ARG A 120 -35.30 -13.10 -4.28
N LYS A 121 -35.94 -14.16 -3.77
CA LYS A 121 -37.06 -14.06 -2.83
C LYS A 121 -36.58 -13.58 -1.46
N GLU A 122 -35.48 -14.14 -0.96
CA GLU A 122 -34.87 -13.74 0.33
C GLU A 122 -34.35 -12.28 0.27
N GLU A 123 -33.70 -11.87 -0.82
CA GLU A 123 -33.28 -10.49 -1.04
C GLU A 123 -34.46 -9.53 -1.13
N ALA A 124 -35.54 -9.90 -1.84
CA ALA A 124 -36.75 -9.07 -1.92
C ALA A 124 -37.45 -8.93 -0.56
N GLU A 125 -37.42 -9.95 0.28
CA GLU A 125 -37.94 -9.89 1.66
C GLU A 125 -37.06 -9.01 2.54
N LYS A 126 -35.73 -9.14 2.44
CA LYS A 126 -34.77 -8.27 3.14
C LYS A 126 -34.94 -6.81 2.75
N MET A 127 -35.09 -6.52 1.45
CA MET A 127 -35.33 -5.16 0.95
C MET A 127 -36.64 -4.56 1.48
N ARG A 128 -37.70 -5.38 1.65
CA ARG A 128 -38.96 -4.92 2.26
C ARG A 128 -38.81 -4.60 3.74
N GLU A 129 -38.01 -5.38 4.47
CA GLU A 129 -37.73 -5.12 5.88
C GLU A 129 -36.84 -3.88 6.06
N GLU A 130 -35.82 -3.71 5.21
CA GLU A 130 -34.99 -2.50 5.18
C GLU A 130 -35.83 -1.25 4.82
N GLU A 131 -36.75 -1.34 3.85
CA GLU A 131 -37.66 -0.23 3.52
C GLU A 131 -38.57 0.14 4.70
N LYS A 132 -39.04 -0.86 5.47
CA LYS A 132 -39.85 -0.64 6.66
C LYS A 132 -39.05 0.04 7.77
N GLN A 133 -37.82 -0.42 8.03
CA GLN A 133 -36.90 0.20 9.00
C GLN A 133 -36.58 1.65 8.63
N LEU A 134 -36.29 1.92 7.35
CA LEU A 134 -36.04 3.28 6.86
C LEU A 134 -37.26 4.20 7.00
N LYS A 135 -38.48 3.67 6.84
CA LYS A 135 -39.71 4.45 7.10
C LYS A 135 -39.88 4.78 8.58
N GLU A 136 -39.63 3.82 9.46
CA GLU A 136 -39.66 4.03 10.92
C GLU A 136 -38.59 5.03 11.37
N GLU A 137 -37.37 4.94 10.83
CA GLU A 137 -36.28 5.88 11.12
C GLU A 137 -36.57 7.28 10.58
N ALA A 138 -37.13 7.40 9.37
CA ALA A 138 -37.55 8.68 8.80
C ALA A 138 -38.68 9.34 9.61
N GLU A 139 -39.60 8.57 10.18
CA GLU A 139 -40.64 9.07 11.07
C GLU A 139 -40.05 9.56 12.40
N LYS A 140 -39.10 8.81 12.98
CA LYS A 140 -38.37 9.23 14.18
C LYS A 140 -37.59 10.53 13.95
N MET A 141 -36.89 10.66 12.82
CA MET A 141 -36.17 11.88 12.44
C MET A 141 -37.10 13.09 12.29
N ARG A 142 -38.32 12.90 11.77
CA ARG A 142 -39.32 13.99 11.69
C ARG A 142 -39.80 14.44 13.07
N GLU A 143 -39.96 13.50 14.01
CA GLU A 143 -40.34 13.85 15.38
C GLU A 143 -39.21 14.56 16.13
N GLU A 144 -37.96 14.12 15.95
CA GLU A 144 -36.78 14.81 16.47
C GLU A 144 -36.63 16.22 15.88
N GLU A 145 -36.86 16.39 14.57
CA GLU A 145 -36.84 17.71 13.92
C GLU A 145 -37.92 18.64 14.49
N LYS A 146 -39.10 18.11 14.80
CA LYS A 146 -40.19 18.87 15.42
C LYS A 146 -39.82 19.31 16.84
N GLN A 147 -39.25 18.42 17.65
CA GLN A 147 -38.76 18.74 19.00
C GLN A 147 -37.66 19.81 18.97
N LEU A 148 -36.70 19.69 18.05
CA LEU A 148 -35.64 20.69 17.87
C LEU A 148 -36.18 22.06 17.43
N LYS A 149 -37.24 22.09 16.60
CA LYS A 149 -37.91 23.35 16.23
C LYS A 149 -38.60 24.00 17.43
N GLU A 150 -39.31 23.23 18.24
CA GLU A 150 -39.95 23.71 19.47
C GLU A 150 -38.91 24.23 20.48
N GLU A 151 -37.78 23.52 20.65
CA GLU A 151 -36.68 23.96 21.52
C GLU A 151 -35.99 25.23 21.01
N ALA A 152 -35.77 25.33 19.69
CA ALA A 152 -35.21 26.53 19.06
C ALA A 152 -36.13 27.75 19.19
N GLU A 153 -37.46 27.55 19.14
CA GLU A 153 -38.44 28.61 19.36
C GLU A 153 -38.40 29.09 20.81
N LYS A 154 -38.37 28.16 21.78
CA LYS A 154 -38.22 28.49 23.20
C LYS A 154 -36.92 29.26 23.48
N MET A 155 -35.80 28.85 22.90
CA MET A 155 -34.53 29.58 23.00
C MET A 155 -34.61 31.01 22.45
N ARG A 156 -35.34 31.22 21.34
CA ARG A 156 -35.56 32.57 20.79
C ARG A 156 -36.40 33.43 21.72
N GLU A 157 -37.42 32.87 22.37
CA GLU A 157 -38.23 33.60 23.36
C GLU A 157 -37.40 33.99 24.58
N GLU A 158 -36.57 33.08 25.10
CA GLU A 158 -35.66 33.36 26.21
C GLU A 158 -34.64 34.45 25.84
N GLU A 159 -34.08 34.41 24.62
CA GLU A 159 -33.17 35.45 24.14
C GLU A 159 -33.86 36.82 24.00
N GLN A 160 -35.11 36.86 23.52
CA GLN A 160 -35.90 38.10 23.47
C GLN A 160 -36.17 38.65 24.87
N GLN A 161 -36.48 37.79 25.85
CA GLN A 161 -36.64 38.22 27.24
C GLN A 161 -35.33 38.76 27.82
N LYS A 162 -34.20 38.10 27.55
CA LYS A 162 -32.87 38.57 27.97
C LYS A 162 -32.55 39.94 27.38
N ARG A 163 -32.82 40.16 26.08
CA ARG A 163 -32.64 41.47 25.43
C ARG A 163 -33.50 42.56 26.08
N LYS A 164 -34.74 42.25 26.48
CA LYS A 164 -35.60 43.20 27.23
C LYS A 164 -35.04 43.52 28.62
N VAL A 165 -34.46 42.55 29.31
CA VAL A 165 -33.79 42.77 30.60
C VAL A 165 -32.53 43.62 30.43
N GLU A 166 -31.68 43.29 29.46
CA GLU A 166 -30.47 44.06 29.14
C GLU A 166 -30.79 45.51 28.77
N HIS A 167 -31.86 45.74 28.01
CA HIS A 167 -32.32 47.09 27.68
C HIS A 167 -32.72 47.89 28.94
N ARG A 168 -33.49 47.28 29.85
CA ARG A 168 -33.87 47.93 31.12
C ARG A 168 -32.67 48.26 32.00
N LEU A 169 -31.70 47.35 32.08
CA LEU A 169 -30.46 47.57 32.83
C LEU A 169 -29.61 48.69 32.22
N ARG A 170 -29.57 48.81 30.88
CA ARG A 170 -28.91 49.94 30.21
C ARG A 170 -29.62 51.27 30.51
N GLU A 171 -30.94 51.31 30.46
CA GLU A 171 -31.70 52.51 30.83
C GLU A 171 -31.49 52.92 32.29
N GLU A 172 -31.43 51.96 33.22
CA GLU A 172 -31.10 52.24 34.62
C GLU A 172 -29.67 52.74 34.80
N ALA A 173 -28.70 52.14 34.11
CA ALA A 173 -27.30 52.59 34.14
C ALA A 173 -27.16 54.01 33.58
N GLU A 174 -27.85 54.34 32.50
CA GLU A 174 -27.87 55.70 31.95
C GLU A 174 -28.49 56.71 32.92
N ARG A 175 -29.56 56.35 33.63
CA ARG A 175 -30.14 57.19 34.69
C ARG A 175 -29.14 57.44 35.83
N MET A 176 -28.42 56.41 36.28
CA MET A 176 -27.40 56.54 37.32
C MET A 176 -26.24 57.44 36.87
N ILE A 177 -25.82 57.34 35.60
CA ILE A 177 -24.77 58.21 35.04
C ILE A 177 -25.22 59.68 35.04
N VAL A 178 -26.47 59.95 34.66
CA VAL A 178 -27.03 61.31 34.67
C VAL A 178 -27.14 61.86 36.09
N GLU A 179 -27.53 61.02 37.05
CA GLU A 179 -27.60 61.38 38.47
C GLU A 179 -26.21 61.67 39.05
N GLU A 180 -25.22 60.83 38.76
CA GLU A 180 -23.82 61.03 39.16
C GLU A 180 -23.23 62.31 38.54
N GLN A 181 -23.57 62.62 37.28
CA GLN A 181 -23.15 63.88 36.64
C GLN A 181 -23.78 65.09 37.33
N ARG A 182 -25.04 65.01 37.72
CA ARG A 182 -25.73 66.07 38.46
C ARG A 182 -25.12 66.28 39.85
N GLU A 183 -24.78 65.21 40.55
CA GLU A 183 -24.06 65.29 41.83
C GLU A 183 -22.66 65.91 41.66
N LYS A 184 -21.92 65.53 40.61
CA LYS A 184 -20.62 66.14 40.29
C LYS A 184 -20.74 67.62 39.96
N GLU A 185 -21.82 68.05 39.28
CA GLU A 185 -22.09 69.46 39.02
C GLU A 185 -22.45 70.24 40.29
N GLU A 186 -23.23 69.65 41.20
CA GLU A 186 -23.52 70.25 42.51
C GLU A 186 -22.26 70.34 43.38
N GLU A 187 -21.45 69.28 43.40
CA GLU A 187 -20.15 69.27 44.09
C GLU A 187 -19.22 70.34 43.50
N LYS A 188 -19.20 70.50 42.17
CA LYS A 188 -18.44 71.57 41.51
C LYS A 188 -18.96 72.95 41.88
N ARG A 189 -20.28 73.16 41.93
CA ARG A 189 -20.87 74.42 42.41
C ARG A 189 -20.54 74.72 43.86
N LEU A 190 -20.51 73.70 44.72
CA LEU A 190 -20.12 73.82 46.13
C LEU A 190 -18.61 74.13 46.26
N LYS A 191 -17.76 73.46 45.48
CA LYS A 191 -16.32 73.73 45.39
C LYS A 191 -16.08 75.16 44.88
N ASP A 192 -16.80 75.63 43.87
CA ASP A 192 -16.66 77.00 43.35
C ASP A 192 -17.11 78.05 44.38
N LYS A 193 -18.18 77.77 45.16
CA LYS A 193 -18.57 78.62 46.30
C LYS A 193 -17.51 78.61 47.42
N ALA A 194 -16.94 77.45 47.73
CA ALA A 194 -15.88 77.31 48.72
C ALA A 194 -14.60 78.01 48.27
N VAL A 195 -14.24 77.93 46.98
CA VAL A 195 -13.10 78.64 46.37
C VAL A 195 -13.34 80.14 46.40
N ARG A 196 -14.55 80.64 46.09
CA ARG A 196 -14.86 82.09 46.24
C ARG A 196 -14.77 82.55 47.70
N SER A 197 -15.28 81.76 48.65
CA SER A 197 -15.12 82.03 50.08
C SER A 197 -13.64 81.99 50.52
N LEU A 198 -12.84 81.08 49.97
CA LEU A 198 -11.42 80.98 50.23
C LEU A 198 -10.66 82.16 49.63
N VAL A 199 -11.00 82.62 48.42
CA VAL A 199 -10.39 83.80 47.80
C VAL A 199 -10.76 85.07 48.56
N GLU A 200 -12.00 85.21 49.05
CA GLU A 200 -12.41 86.31 49.92
C GLU A 200 -11.66 86.26 51.27
N LYS A 201 -11.52 85.07 51.86
CA LYS A 201 -10.71 84.86 53.08
C LYS A 201 -9.22 85.05 52.84
N GLU A 202 -8.69 84.73 51.66
CA GLU A 202 -7.28 84.90 51.30
C GLU A 202 -6.96 86.36 51.00
N GLN A 203 -7.92 87.13 50.47
CA GLN A 203 -7.83 88.59 50.38
C GLN A 203 -7.95 89.27 51.76
N LEU A 204 -8.71 88.69 52.69
CA LEU A 204 -8.76 89.11 54.09
C LEU A 204 -7.44 88.75 54.81
N ILE A 205 -6.90 87.55 54.60
CA ILE A 205 -5.61 87.10 55.12
C ILE A 205 -4.46 87.89 54.50
N LYS A 206 -4.51 88.29 53.22
CA LYS A 206 -3.53 89.20 52.60
C LYS A 206 -3.59 90.60 53.21
N ARG A 207 -4.78 91.11 53.54
CA ARG A 207 -4.94 92.36 54.31
C ARG A 207 -4.41 92.24 55.74
N ILE A 208 -4.56 91.08 56.40
CA ILE A 208 -4.05 90.84 57.75
C ILE A 208 -2.53 90.53 57.74
N THR A 209 -1.99 89.84 56.72
CA THR A 209 -0.55 89.50 56.60
C THR A 209 0.31 90.63 56.06
N GLN A 210 -0.29 91.62 55.41
CA GLN A 210 0.36 92.89 55.07
C GLN A 210 0.20 93.95 56.18
N SER A 211 -0.58 93.68 57.22
CA SER A 211 -0.59 94.51 58.42
C SER A 211 0.72 94.30 59.20
N LEU A 212 1.26 95.40 59.74
CA LEU A 212 2.56 95.43 60.40
C LEU A 212 2.65 94.49 61.62
N SER A 213 1.54 94.03 62.20
CA SER A 213 1.53 93.11 63.33
C SER A 213 1.87 91.65 62.97
N TRP A 214 1.68 91.23 61.71
CA TRP A 214 1.80 89.82 61.32
C TRP A 214 3.22 89.44 60.82
N ARG A 215 4.04 90.41 60.44
CA ARG A 215 5.45 90.15 60.06
C ARG A 215 6.38 90.01 61.27
N TRP A 216 5.99 90.51 62.43
CA TRP A 216 6.79 90.48 63.65
C TRP A 216 6.64 89.20 64.50
N THR A 217 5.58 88.40 64.28
CA THR A 217 5.36 87.15 65.03
C THR A 217 5.70 85.85 64.26
N ASP A 218 6.21 85.93 63.03
CA ASP A 218 6.65 84.77 62.21
C ASP A 218 7.87 84.00 62.81
N PRO A 219 8.88 84.67 63.44
CA PRO A 219 9.98 83.95 64.09
C PRO A 219 9.52 83.16 65.33
N LEU A 220 8.55 83.69 66.08
CA LEU A 220 8.01 83.06 67.30
C LEU A 220 7.21 81.77 66.97
N ARG A 221 6.59 81.69 65.78
CA ARG A 221 5.84 80.50 65.35
C ARG A 221 6.72 79.40 64.77
N ARG A 222 7.90 79.75 64.24
CA ARG A 222 8.90 78.74 63.82
C ARG A 222 9.60 78.10 65.01
N ILE A 223 9.66 78.78 66.16
CA ILE A 223 10.14 78.22 67.43
C ILE A 223 9.06 77.35 68.10
N ASP A 224 7.77 77.73 68.05
CA ASP A 224 6.64 76.89 68.49
C ASP A 224 6.52 75.58 67.69
N ALA A 225 6.76 75.61 66.38
CA ALA A 225 6.78 74.41 65.54
C ALA A 225 7.99 73.49 65.81
N ALA A 226 9.14 74.04 66.23
CA ALA A 226 10.33 73.26 66.58
C ALA A 226 10.25 72.63 67.99
N LEU A 227 9.60 73.30 68.95
CA LEU A 227 9.37 72.78 70.30
C LEU A 227 8.31 71.67 70.37
N ARG A 228 7.37 71.61 69.41
CA ARG A 228 6.37 70.52 69.29
C ARG A 228 6.95 69.20 68.76
N LEU A 229 8.19 69.19 68.26
CA LEU A 229 8.83 68.02 67.64
C LEU A 229 9.87 67.29 68.51
N LEU A 230 10.27 67.84 69.68
CA LEU A 230 11.31 67.23 70.53
C LEU A 230 10.84 66.73 71.91
N LEU A 231 9.57 66.92 72.31
CA LEU A 231 9.07 66.51 73.62
C LEU A 231 7.61 65.99 73.57
N LYS A 232 7.43 64.66 73.64
CA LYS A 232 6.23 63.99 74.18
C LYS A 232 6.70 63.28 75.47
N PRO A 233 6.07 63.49 76.64
CA PRO A 233 4.66 63.20 76.87
C PRO A 233 3.86 64.38 77.46
N ARG A 234 2.56 64.41 77.18
CA ARG A 234 1.59 65.41 77.66
C ARG A 234 1.56 65.43 79.19
N VAL A 235 1.89 66.56 79.83
CA VAL A 235 1.14 67.25 80.91
C VAL A 235 1.97 68.30 81.69
N LEU A 236 3.32 68.30 81.69
CA LEU A 236 4.10 69.25 82.53
C LEU A 236 4.61 70.55 81.84
N VAL A 237 4.66 70.63 80.50
CA VAL A 237 5.29 71.75 79.76
C VAL A 237 4.40 72.99 79.61
N ASN A 238 3.07 72.83 79.63
CA ASN A 238 2.14 73.96 79.45
C ASN A 238 2.15 74.95 80.64
N HIS A 239 2.62 74.54 81.82
CA HIS A 239 2.62 75.41 83.00
C HIS A 239 3.89 76.28 83.09
N LEU A 240 5.03 75.79 82.60
CA LEU A 240 6.29 76.54 82.62
C LEU A 240 6.39 77.53 81.44
N ALA A 241 5.90 77.16 80.25
CA ALA A 241 5.93 78.04 79.07
C ALA A 241 5.15 79.34 79.26
N HIS A 242 4.04 79.33 80.02
CA HIS A 242 3.29 80.55 80.32
C HIS A 242 4.04 81.51 81.24
N ILE A 243 4.87 80.99 82.15
CA ILE A 243 5.66 81.81 83.08
C ILE A 243 6.88 82.41 82.36
N THR A 244 7.53 81.65 81.47
CA THR A 244 8.72 82.12 80.75
C THR A 244 8.40 83.11 79.62
N ILE A 245 7.24 82.95 78.96
CA ILE A 245 6.78 83.89 77.92
C ILE A 245 6.33 85.22 78.53
N GLY A 246 5.79 85.21 79.75
CA GLY A 246 5.47 86.45 80.49
C GLY A 246 6.71 87.29 80.81
N ILE A 247 7.80 86.64 81.23
CA ILE A 247 9.05 87.33 81.61
C ILE A 247 9.82 87.84 80.37
N LEU A 248 9.76 87.11 79.24
CA LEU A 248 10.44 87.52 78.00
C LEU A 248 9.67 88.61 77.22
N HIS A 249 8.36 88.72 77.42
CA HIS A 249 7.56 89.82 76.87
C HIS A 249 7.93 91.17 77.53
N ASP A 250 8.21 91.17 78.83
CA ASP A 250 8.56 92.38 79.58
C ASP A 250 10.01 92.85 79.32
N ILE A 251 10.92 91.95 78.93
CA ILE A 251 12.31 92.28 78.58
C ILE A 251 12.43 92.78 77.13
N TRP A 252 11.51 92.39 76.25
CA TRP A 252 11.50 92.79 74.84
C TRP A 252 10.91 94.19 74.61
N THR A 253 10.14 94.71 75.58
CA THR A 253 9.66 96.10 75.59
C THR A 253 10.75 97.14 75.90
N ASP A 254 11.88 96.74 76.48
CA ASP A 254 12.86 97.69 77.04
C ASP A 254 14.10 97.97 76.17
N PHE A 255 14.31 97.28 75.04
CA PHE A 255 15.51 97.49 74.22
C PHE A 255 15.20 97.61 72.72
N GLY A 256 15.18 98.87 72.24
CA GLY A 256 15.08 99.23 70.83
C GLY A 256 16.29 98.81 69.98
N GLU A 257 16.06 98.82 68.66
CA GLU A 257 16.94 98.53 67.50
C GLU A 257 18.43 98.99 67.59
N PRO A 258 19.34 98.77 66.59
CA PRO A 258 19.41 97.85 65.42
C PRO A 258 20.81 97.19 65.25
N CYS A 259 21.05 96.35 64.21
CA CYS A 259 22.33 96.40 63.46
C CYS A 259 22.33 95.60 62.12
N PRO A 260 22.67 96.21 60.95
CA PRO A 260 22.33 95.69 59.62
C PRO A 260 23.50 95.10 58.81
N ARG A 261 24.64 94.73 59.44
CA ARG A 261 25.87 94.34 58.70
C ARG A 261 26.09 92.83 58.53
N LEU A 262 25.39 91.97 59.27
CA LEU A 262 25.61 90.52 59.24
C LEU A 262 24.87 89.79 58.09
N THR A 263 23.75 90.34 57.64
CA THR A 263 22.87 89.73 56.62
C THR A 263 23.40 89.85 55.18
N ARG A 264 24.37 90.72 54.91
CA ARG A 264 25.00 90.82 53.58
C ARG A 264 25.99 89.69 53.27
N PHE A 265 26.53 89.01 54.29
CA PHE A 265 27.56 87.99 54.12
C PHE A 265 26.98 86.62 53.71
N ILE A 266 25.79 86.27 54.21
CA ILE A 266 25.22 84.92 54.05
C ILE A 266 24.55 84.75 52.67
N ARG A 267 24.04 85.83 52.08
CA ARG A 267 23.25 85.76 50.83
C ARG A 267 24.06 85.47 49.58
N HIS A 268 25.37 85.68 49.57
CA HIS A 268 26.16 85.59 48.34
C HIS A 268 27.01 84.33 48.16
N ARG A 269 27.12 83.45 49.16
CA ARG A 269 28.15 82.39 49.10
C ARG A 269 27.70 80.94 49.16
N LEU A 270 26.43 80.62 49.47
CA LEU A 270 26.10 79.23 49.84
C LEU A 270 25.09 78.45 49.00
N LEU A 271 24.30 79.02 48.07
CA LEU A 271 23.24 78.21 47.41
C LEU A 271 23.00 78.54 45.92
N LYS A 272 23.81 77.94 45.03
CA LYS A 272 23.52 77.77 43.59
C LYS A 272 23.65 76.29 43.20
N ARG A 273 22.55 75.57 43.00
CA ARG A 273 22.34 74.54 41.94
C ARG A 273 21.02 73.77 42.14
N TRP A 274 20.07 73.95 41.21
CA TRP A 274 19.32 72.91 40.47
C TRP A 274 18.11 73.49 39.71
N PRO A 275 17.86 73.09 38.44
CA PRO A 275 16.64 73.41 37.68
C PRO A 275 15.70 72.19 37.48
N PRO A 276 14.41 72.39 37.09
CA PRO A 276 13.41 71.32 36.98
C PRO A 276 13.11 70.85 35.53
N ARG A 277 12.38 69.73 35.45
CA ARG A 277 11.86 68.99 34.26
C ARG A 277 10.50 69.50 33.75
N SER A 278 10.22 69.26 32.46
CA SER A 278 8.89 68.99 31.84
C SER A 278 9.09 68.57 30.36
N SER A 279 8.79 67.33 29.92
CA SER A 279 7.54 66.72 29.40
C SER A 279 7.26 66.89 27.89
N LEU A 280 7.43 65.77 27.14
CA LEU A 280 6.75 65.19 25.93
C LEU A 280 5.89 66.05 24.97
N PRO A 281 5.84 65.78 23.63
CA PRO A 281 5.15 64.58 23.06
C PRO A 281 5.73 63.96 21.75
N ALA A 282 5.17 62.81 21.32
CA ALA A 282 5.39 62.13 20.02
C ALA A 282 4.17 62.37 19.06
N PRO A 283 4.05 61.79 17.84
CA PRO A 283 5.01 61.11 16.92
C PRO A 283 4.90 61.59 15.43
N HIS A 284 5.88 61.27 14.57
CA HIS A 284 5.74 61.28 13.09
C HIS A 284 6.87 60.50 12.37
N PRO A 285 6.77 60.20 11.06
CA PRO A 285 6.95 58.87 10.48
C PRO A 285 8.36 58.62 9.90
N GLN A 286 8.73 57.34 9.78
CA GLN A 286 9.94 56.93 9.06
C GLN A 286 9.70 56.96 7.54
N GLN A 287 10.31 57.95 6.88
CA GLN A 287 10.59 57.93 5.44
C GLN A 287 11.97 57.34 5.18
N SER A 288 12.01 56.52 4.13
CA SER A 288 13.16 55.85 3.55
C SER A 288 14.24 56.83 3.11
N THR A 289 15.48 56.57 3.54
CA THR A 289 16.68 57.17 2.96
C THR A 289 17.23 56.24 1.89
N GLN A 290 17.14 56.70 0.65
CA GLN A 290 17.84 56.15 -0.51
C GLN A 290 19.35 56.35 -0.33
N HIS A 291 20.13 55.29 -0.52
CA HIS A 291 21.56 55.40 -0.82
C HIS A 291 21.80 55.09 -2.31
N PRO A 292 22.71 55.80 -2.99
CA PRO A 292 22.88 55.69 -4.43
C PRO A 292 23.67 54.44 -4.84
N LEU A 293 23.18 53.79 -5.90
CA LEU A 293 23.85 52.72 -6.62
C LEU A 293 25.20 53.19 -7.18
N HIS A 294 26.27 52.48 -6.81
CA HIS A 294 27.44 52.34 -7.66
C HIS A 294 27.27 51.09 -8.53
N SER A 295 27.11 51.30 -9.83
CA SER A 295 27.10 50.26 -10.86
C SER A 295 28.52 49.71 -11.07
N PRO A 296 28.77 48.40 -10.94
CA PRO A 296 29.96 47.79 -11.54
C PRO A 296 29.71 47.54 -13.05
N PRO A 297 30.79 47.44 -13.85
CA PRO A 297 30.68 47.37 -15.30
C PRO A 297 29.99 46.06 -15.73
N LYS A 298 29.08 46.20 -16.71
CA LYS A 298 28.48 45.08 -17.46
C LYS A 298 29.58 44.28 -18.16
N ALA A 299 30.07 43.24 -17.49
CA ALA A 299 30.59 42.08 -18.18
C ALA A 299 29.37 41.25 -18.60
N THR A 300 29.07 41.22 -19.90
CA THR A 300 28.13 40.28 -20.49
C THR A 300 28.76 38.89 -20.42
N ILE A 301 28.75 38.28 -19.24
CA ILE A 301 28.95 36.84 -19.09
C ILE A 301 27.59 36.25 -19.45
N THR A 302 27.51 35.68 -20.66
CA THR A 302 26.44 34.75 -20.99
C THR A 302 26.66 33.53 -20.10
N GLU A 303 26.22 33.58 -18.84
CA GLU A 303 26.21 32.42 -17.95
C GLU A 303 25.32 31.38 -18.64
N THR A 304 25.97 30.41 -19.28
CA THR A 304 25.33 29.20 -19.75
C THR A 304 24.79 28.51 -18.50
N ILE A 305 23.48 28.63 -18.28
CA ILE A 305 22.79 27.99 -17.15
C ILE A 305 23.09 26.50 -17.26
N GLU A 306 23.83 25.97 -16.29
CA GLU A 306 24.15 24.55 -16.24
C GLU A 306 22.85 23.75 -16.06
N THR A 307 22.51 22.96 -17.07
CA THR A 307 21.32 22.10 -17.07
C THR A 307 21.71 20.67 -16.74
N ALA A 308 20.93 20.06 -15.86
CA ALA A 308 21.01 18.65 -15.58
C ALA A 308 20.23 17.87 -16.64
N PRO A 309 20.71 16.69 -17.07
CA PRO A 309 20.06 15.87 -18.09
C PRO A 309 18.82 15.13 -17.54
N ILE A 310 17.97 15.83 -16.79
CA ILE A 310 16.72 15.33 -16.22
C ILE A 310 15.54 16.03 -16.89
N ALA A 311 14.50 15.23 -17.16
CA ALA A 311 13.17 15.74 -17.43
C ALA A 311 12.29 15.63 -16.18
N VAL A 312 11.62 16.71 -15.83
CA VAL A 312 10.68 16.77 -14.71
C VAL A 312 9.28 17.01 -15.25
N VAL A 313 8.36 16.12 -14.90
CA VAL A 313 6.93 16.23 -15.20
C VAL A 313 6.19 16.65 -13.93
N VAL A 314 5.23 17.58 -14.06
CA VAL A 314 4.37 17.99 -12.95
C VAL A 314 2.91 17.86 -13.34
N ASP A 315 2.08 17.18 -12.54
CA ASP A 315 0.63 17.29 -12.71
C ASP A 315 0.06 18.55 -12.06
N ALA A 316 -0.78 19.26 -12.80
CA ALA A 316 -1.37 20.52 -12.40
C ALA A 316 -2.82 20.37 -11.92
N ARG A 317 -3.13 19.30 -11.16
CA ARG A 317 -4.48 19.12 -10.60
C ARG A 317 -4.82 20.15 -9.52
N GLU A 318 -3.82 20.65 -8.81
CA GLU A 318 -3.96 21.69 -7.77
C GLU A 318 -3.31 23.01 -8.24
N PRO A 319 -3.98 23.83 -9.05
CA PRO A 319 -3.39 25.03 -9.67
C PRO A 319 -2.89 26.06 -8.65
N GLU A 320 -3.52 26.12 -7.48
CA GLU A 320 -3.17 27.05 -6.38
C GLU A 320 -1.74 26.82 -5.85
N LEU A 321 -1.25 25.57 -5.92
CA LEU A 321 0.05 25.15 -5.37
C LEU A 321 1.15 25.07 -6.45
N LEU A 322 0.75 24.96 -7.72
CA LEU A 322 1.63 24.75 -8.87
C LEU A 322 2.77 25.78 -8.98
N THR A 323 2.49 27.05 -8.70
CA THR A 323 3.49 28.14 -8.75
C THR A 323 4.70 27.83 -7.86
N ARG A 324 4.46 27.28 -6.66
CA ARG A 324 5.53 26.93 -5.71
C ARG A 324 6.36 25.76 -6.21
N THR A 325 5.71 24.73 -6.77
CA THR A 325 6.37 23.58 -7.38
C THR A 325 7.29 24.02 -8.51
N ILE A 326 6.77 24.82 -9.47
CA ILE A 326 7.56 25.33 -10.59
C ILE A 326 8.77 26.13 -10.09
N MET A 327 8.57 27.04 -9.14
CA MET A 327 9.66 27.83 -8.57
C MET A 327 10.75 26.95 -7.95
N SER A 328 10.39 25.87 -7.25
CA SER A 328 11.36 24.94 -6.67
C SER A 328 12.21 24.19 -7.71
N LEU A 329 11.66 23.96 -8.91
CA LEU A 329 12.39 23.35 -10.02
C LEU A 329 13.34 24.36 -10.68
N LEU A 330 12.93 25.62 -10.81
CA LEU A 330 13.74 26.70 -11.38
C LEU A 330 14.94 27.07 -10.49
N THR A 331 14.83 26.84 -9.18
CA THR A 331 15.90 27.13 -8.20
C THR A 331 16.91 26.00 -8.04
N GLN A 332 16.67 24.81 -8.62
CA GLN A 332 17.65 23.72 -8.60
C GLN A 332 18.96 24.14 -9.30
N ARG A 333 20.08 23.60 -8.79
CA ARG A 333 21.42 23.79 -9.36
C ARG A 333 22.13 22.43 -9.37
N PRO A 334 22.37 21.80 -10.54
CA PRO A 334 21.96 22.22 -11.89
C PRO A 334 20.43 22.22 -12.09
N ARG A 335 19.94 22.98 -13.07
CA ARG A 335 18.50 23.11 -13.35
C ARG A 335 17.99 21.96 -14.24
N PRO A 336 16.75 21.44 -14.09
CA PRO A 336 16.19 20.50 -15.06
C PRO A 336 16.27 20.99 -16.51
N GLN A 337 16.69 20.11 -17.42
CA GLN A 337 16.74 20.38 -18.86
C GLN A 337 15.34 20.57 -19.45
N ASP A 338 14.37 19.80 -18.96
CA ASP A 338 12.99 19.84 -19.43
C ASP A 338 12.02 19.88 -18.24
N ILE A 339 11.08 20.81 -18.26
CA ILE A 339 10.02 20.94 -17.27
C ILE A 339 8.69 20.93 -18.02
N LEU A 340 7.94 19.85 -17.90
CA LEU A 340 6.66 19.66 -18.56
C LEU A 340 5.52 19.65 -17.53
N ILE A 341 4.59 20.59 -17.67
CA ILE A 341 3.38 20.65 -16.87
C ILE A 341 2.23 19.98 -17.62
N LEU A 342 1.61 18.99 -17.00
CA LEU A 342 0.43 18.31 -17.52
C LEU A 342 -0.82 18.89 -16.86
N SER A 343 -1.63 19.58 -17.66
CA SER A 343 -2.90 20.14 -17.23
C SER A 343 -4.03 19.17 -17.60
N PRO A 344 -4.81 18.67 -16.63
CA PRO A 344 -6.14 18.17 -16.96
C PRO A 344 -6.94 19.31 -17.63
N GLN A 345 -7.85 19.00 -18.55
CA GLN A 345 -8.73 20.01 -19.15
C GLN A 345 -9.63 20.64 -18.06
N THR A 346 -9.21 21.78 -17.52
CA THR A 346 -10.00 22.58 -16.56
C THR A 346 -9.91 24.08 -16.86
N ASP A 347 -10.83 24.82 -16.22
CA ASP A 347 -11.20 26.25 -16.13
C ASP A 347 -10.17 27.39 -16.38
N GLY A 348 -8.99 27.14 -16.94
CA GLY A 348 -7.99 28.17 -17.30
C GLY A 348 -7.11 28.63 -16.15
N LYS A 349 -7.33 28.17 -14.92
CA LYS A 349 -6.48 28.53 -13.76
C LYS A 349 -5.03 28.08 -13.91
N VAL A 350 -4.84 26.89 -14.48
CA VAL A 350 -3.50 26.33 -14.76
C VAL A 350 -2.75 27.21 -15.77
N ASP A 351 -3.44 27.70 -16.81
CA ASP A 351 -2.85 28.61 -17.80
C ASP A 351 -2.32 29.88 -17.14
N HIS A 352 -3.11 30.46 -16.22
CA HIS A 352 -2.72 31.66 -15.49
C HIS A 352 -1.51 31.42 -14.57
N ALA A 353 -1.47 30.29 -13.87
CA ALA A 353 -0.36 29.92 -12.98
C ALA A 353 0.96 29.67 -13.75
N ILE A 354 0.90 29.11 -14.96
CA ILE A 354 2.10 28.78 -15.76
C ILE A 354 2.61 29.97 -16.58
N ALA A 355 1.74 30.90 -16.99
CA ALA A 355 2.09 32.01 -17.87
C ALA A 355 3.38 32.76 -17.50
N PRO A 356 3.67 33.07 -16.21
CA PRO A 356 4.92 33.74 -15.82
C PRO A 356 6.20 32.94 -16.13
N PHE A 357 6.09 31.62 -16.25
CA PHE A 357 7.21 30.68 -16.34
C PHE A 357 7.51 30.15 -17.74
N LEU A 358 6.64 30.41 -18.73
CA LEU A 358 6.85 29.98 -20.11
C LEU A 358 8.18 30.52 -20.68
N LYS A 359 8.51 31.78 -20.38
CA LYS A 359 9.78 32.41 -20.79
C LYS A 359 11.01 31.75 -20.15
N ASN A 360 10.84 30.99 -19.09
CA ASN A 360 11.91 30.27 -18.42
C ASN A 360 12.13 28.89 -19.06
N GLY A 361 11.39 28.49 -20.10
CA GLY A 361 11.51 27.17 -20.74
C GLY A 361 10.61 26.10 -20.12
N VAL A 362 9.63 26.49 -19.30
CA VAL A 362 8.58 25.57 -18.82
C VAL A 362 7.58 25.34 -19.95
N ARG A 363 7.28 24.08 -20.24
CA ARG A 363 6.29 23.68 -21.25
C ARG A 363 5.01 23.22 -20.56
N MET A 364 3.90 23.31 -21.29
CA MET A 364 2.61 22.83 -20.83
C MET A 364 1.97 21.97 -21.90
N GLN A 365 1.26 20.93 -21.47
CA GLN A 365 0.39 20.14 -22.31
C GLN A 365 -0.95 19.93 -21.63
N LYS A 366 -2.02 20.07 -22.41
CA LYS A 366 -3.39 19.80 -21.99
C LYS A 366 -3.81 18.42 -22.45
N GLY A 367 -4.55 17.71 -21.61
CA GLY A 367 -5.06 16.38 -21.93
C GLY A 367 -6.22 15.95 -21.04
N MET A 368 -6.82 14.82 -21.40
CA MET A 368 -7.87 14.16 -20.61
C MET A 368 -7.26 12.98 -19.88
N TRP A 369 -6.71 13.24 -18.69
CA TRP A 369 -6.20 12.21 -17.79
C TRP A 369 -7.02 12.22 -16.51
N LYS A 370 -7.43 11.04 -16.05
CA LYS A 370 -8.30 10.88 -14.88
C LYS A 370 -7.52 10.55 -13.61
N VAL A 371 -6.34 9.96 -13.76
CA VAL A 371 -5.55 9.43 -12.65
C VAL A 371 -4.05 9.73 -12.82
N VAL A 372 -3.31 9.73 -11.71
CA VAL A 372 -1.86 10.00 -11.67
C VAL A 372 -1.05 9.08 -12.60
N PRO A 373 -1.26 7.75 -12.61
CA PRO A 373 -0.54 6.85 -13.53
C PRO A 373 -0.65 7.23 -15.00
N GLU A 374 -1.82 7.68 -15.47
CA GLU A 374 -2.01 8.13 -16.85
C GLU A 374 -1.17 9.37 -17.16
N MET A 375 -1.10 10.32 -16.22
CA MET A 375 -0.32 11.55 -16.35
C MET A 375 1.18 11.25 -16.30
N PHE A 376 1.62 10.40 -15.38
CA PHE A 376 3.00 9.91 -15.31
C PHE A 376 3.44 9.33 -16.65
N PHE A 377 2.65 8.41 -17.21
CA PHE A 377 2.95 7.79 -18.50
C PHE A 377 2.95 8.80 -19.66
N ALA A 378 1.98 9.71 -19.69
CA ALA A 378 1.87 10.73 -20.73
C ALA A 378 3.06 11.69 -20.73
N GLY A 379 3.51 12.12 -19.56
CA GLY A 379 4.67 12.99 -19.41
C GLY A 379 5.99 12.27 -19.69
N PHE A 380 6.11 11.01 -19.24
CA PHE A 380 7.26 10.17 -19.56
C PHE A 380 7.45 10.01 -21.07
N SER A 381 6.36 9.78 -21.81
CA SER A 381 6.36 9.61 -23.27
C SER A 381 6.70 10.88 -24.06
N GLN A 382 6.65 12.06 -23.44
CA GLN A 382 6.79 13.36 -24.11
C GLN A 382 8.00 14.18 -23.67
N THR A 383 8.84 13.58 -22.85
CA THR A 383 10.04 14.21 -22.35
C THR A 383 11.25 13.40 -22.79
N ILE A 384 12.36 14.10 -22.97
CA ILE A 384 13.64 13.50 -23.34
C ILE A 384 14.68 13.97 -22.32
N GLY A 385 15.16 13.05 -21.50
CA GLY A 385 16.14 13.33 -20.46
C GLY A 385 16.72 12.02 -19.96
N ARG A 386 18.03 11.97 -19.71
CA ARG A 386 18.73 10.77 -19.19
C ARG A 386 18.11 10.30 -17.88
N TYR A 387 17.66 11.26 -17.07
CA TYR A 387 16.90 11.04 -15.85
C TYR A 387 15.46 11.52 -15.99
N PHE A 388 14.57 10.99 -15.15
CA PHE A 388 13.16 11.32 -15.14
C PHE A 388 12.67 11.50 -13.70
N ALA A 389 11.85 12.53 -13.46
CA ALA A 389 11.12 12.67 -12.21
C ALA A 389 9.70 13.15 -12.47
N TYR A 390 8.80 12.80 -11.56
CA TYR A 390 7.40 13.18 -11.60
C TYR A 390 7.01 13.80 -10.26
N LEU A 391 6.35 14.95 -10.28
CA LEU A 391 5.83 15.64 -9.09
C LEU A 391 4.32 15.90 -9.26
N THR A 392 3.61 15.93 -8.14
CA THR A 392 2.29 16.57 -8.09
C THR A 392 2.44 18.08 -7.84
N ALA A 393 1.39 18.87 -8.08
CA ALA A 393 1.40 20.29 -7.73
C ALA A 393 1.50 20.57 -6.21
N GLU A 394 1.34 19.55 -5.36
CA GLU A 394 1.48 19.64 -3.90
C GLU A 394 2.92 19.45 -3.44
N GLU A 395 3.79 19.03 -4.35
CA GLU A 395 5.15 18.62 -4.09
C GLU A 395 6.16 19.69 -4.51
N HIS A 396 7.23 19.86 -3.75
CA HIS A 396 8.34 20.71 -4.17
C HIS A 396 9.68 20.26 -3.58
N TRP A 397 10.76 20.66 -4.23
CA TRP A 397 12.11 20.22 -3.86
C TRP A 397 12.88 21.26 -3.05
N HIS A 398 13.67 20.77 -2.10
CA HIS A 398 14.77 21.56 -1.56
C HIS A 398 15.76 21.92 -2.70
N PRO A 399 16.42 23.09 -2.71
CA PRO A 399 17.32 23.51 -3.79
C PRO A 399 18.47 22.55 -4.12
N THR A 400 18.81 21.64 -3.19
CA THR A 400 19.89 20.65 -3.33
C THR A 400 19.41 19.24 -3.68
N PHE A 401 18.09 19.01 -3.75
CA PHE A 401 17.52 17.68 -3.98
C PHE A 401 18.06 17.05 -5.26
N LEU A 402 18.00 17.80 -6.37
CA LEU A 402 18.38 17.27 -7.67
C LEU A 402 19.89 17.01 -7.77
N ALA A 403 20.71 17.89 -7.20
CA ALA A 403 22.16 17.71 -7.17
C ALA A 403 22.55 16.42 -6.45
N ALA A 404 21.95 16.17 -5.28
CA ALA A 404 22.19 14.97 -4.49
C ALA A 404 21.75 13.69 -5.25
N ALA A 405 20.60 13.74 -5.92
CA ALA A 405 20.08 12.59 -6.67
C ALA A 405 20.92 12.26 -7.91
N ILE A 406 21.26 13.27 -8.73
CA ILE A 406 22.04 13.09 -9.95
C ILE A 406 23.45 12.61 -9.64
N GLN A 407 24.08 13.16 -8.58
CA GLN A 407 25.42 12.72 -8.18
C GLN A 407 25.47 11.21 -7.95
N ILE A 408 24.46 10.62 -7.32
CA ILE A 408 24.40 9.18 -7.09
C ILE A 408 24.18 8.41 -8.39
N LEU A 409 23.25 8.87 -9.23
CA LEU A 409 22.96 8.22 -10.52
C LEU A 409 24.16 8.27 -11.47
N GLU A 410 24.92 9.36 -11.52
CA GLU A 410 26.13 9.41 -12.36
C GLU A 410 27.24 8.50 -11.82
N ASN A 411 27.36 8.36 -10.49
CA ASN A 411 28.44 7.58 -9.88
C ASN A 411 28.17 6.06 -9.83
N LYS A 412 26.92 5.62 -10.00
CA LYS A 412 26.52 4.21 -9.84
C LYS A 412 25.62 3.76 -10.98
N GLU A 413 26.22 3.10 -11.96
CA GLU A 413 25.52 2.64 -13.17
C GLU A 413 24.40 1.63 -12.88
N ASP A 414 24.53 0.81 -11.84
CA ASP A 414 23.53 -0.19 -11.42
C ASP A 414 22.34 0.39 -10.61
N THR A 415 22.33 1.71 -10.40
CA THR A 415 21.26 2.40 -9.69
C THR A 415 20.17 2.83 -10.66
N GLY A 416 18.99 2.23 -10.53
CA GLY A 416 17.85 2.52 -11.39
C GLY A 416 17.03 3.71 -10.89
N PHE A 417 17.00 3.95 -9.58
CA PHE A 417 16.30 5.11 -9.01
C PHE A 417 16.95 5.56 -7.71
N VAL A 418 16.74 6.83 -7.38
CA VAL A 418 17.23 7.46 -6.16
C VAL A 418 16.06 8.12 -5.44
N TYR A 419 16.01 7.97 -4.12
CA TYR A 419 14.94 8.52 -3.30
C TYR A 419 15.48 9.43 -2.19
N GLY A 420 14.62 10.33 -1.71
CA GLY A 420 14.91 11.25 -0.61
C GLY A 420 13.90 11.15 0.52
N ASP A 421 14.09 12.00 1.53
CA ASP A 421 13.15 12.17 2.64
C ASP A 421 11.96 13.04 2.22
N THR A 422 10.80 12.77 2.81
CA THR A 422 9.61 13.61 2.63
C THR A 422 9.31 14.34 3.93
N ARG A 423 9.29 15.67 3.87
CA ARG A 423 8.77 16.51 4.95
C ARG A 423 7.35 16.98 4.63
N LEU A 424 6.41 16.65 5.51
CA LEU A 424 5.04 17.11 5.41
C LEU A 424 4.96 18.58 5.86
N TYR A 425 4.13 19.37 5.19
CA TYR A 425 3.78 20.72 5.60
C TYR A 425 2.33 21.06 5.25
N GLY A 426 1.75 22.05 5.92
CA GLY A 426 0.31 22.32 5.86
C GLY A 426 -0.32 21.91 7.18
N GLU A 427 -1.30 21.01 7.16
CA GLU A 427 -1.92 20.49 8.39
C GLU A 427 -1.01 19.57 9.21
N ARG A 428 -0.22 18.72 8.53
CA ARG A 428 0.78 17.87 9.16
C ARG A 428 2.15 18.48 8.99
N THR A 429 3.02 18.27 9.98
CA THR A 429 4.39 18.78 9.99
C THR A 429 5.44 17.69 10.22
N ASP A 430 5.01 16.43 10.09
CA ASP A 430 5.85 15.25 10.33
C ASP A 430 6.99 15.13 9.30
N LEU A 431 8.10 14.54 9.72
CA LEU A 431 9.15 14.06 8.84
C LEU A 431 8.96 12.56 8.63
N ILE A 432 8.87 12.13 7.37
CA ILE A 432 8.92 10.72 7.00
C ILE A 432 10.40 10.40 6.75
N ASP A 433 11.09 9.90 7.79
CA ASP A 433 12.48 9.44 7.72
C ASP A 433 12.50 8.04 7.08
N ARG A 434 13.23 7.91 5.96
CA ARG A 434 13.31 6.64 5.24
C ARG A 434 14.56 5.86 5.60
N SER A 435 14.53 4.56 5.34
CA SER A 435 15.73 3.72 5.52
C SER A 435 16.90 4.31 4.73
N LYS A 436 17.96 4.61 5.47
CA LYS A 436 19.24 5.16 4.98
C LYS A 436 20.17 4.07 4.48
N GLU A 437 19.80 2.80 4.68
CA GLU A 437 20.59 1.68 4.20
C GLU A 437 20.49 1.55 2.66
N PRO A 438 21.62 1.51 1.94
CA PRO A 438 21.61 1.28 0.52
C PRO A 438 21.03 -0.11 0.23
N HIS A 439 20.16 -0.22 -0.77
CA HIS A 439 19.48 -1.47 -1.20
C HIS A 439 18.28 -1.94 -0.35
N THR A 440 17.80 -1.17 0.63
CA THR A 440 16.75 -1.63 1.56
C THR A 440 15.37 -1.00 1.35
N LEU A 441 15.17 -0.14 0.35
CA LEU A 441 13.82 0.35 0.09
C LEU A 441 12.98 -0.80 -0.43
N ASP A 442 12.26 -1.45 0.46
CA ASP A 442 11.22 -2.40 0.08
C ASP A 442 9.97 -1.60 -0.30
N ALA A 443 9.80 -1.34 -1.59
CA ALA A 443 8.65 -0.57 -2.10
C ALA A 443 7.30 -1.24 -1.81
N THR A 444 7.31 -2.53 -1.43
CA THR A 444 6.10 -3.20 -0.95
C THR A 444 5.73 -2.72 0.47
N ARG A 445 6.72 -2.37 1.30
CA ARG A 445 6.53 -1.87 2.68
C ARG A 445 6.26 -0.37 2.71
N GLU A 446 7.06 0.38 1.96
CA GLU A 446 6.97 1.83 1.90
C GLU A 446 7.22 2.30 0.47
N SER A 447 6.15 2.73 -0.22
CA SER A 447 6.31 3.38 -1.52
C SER A 447 6.63 4.85 -1.33
N PRO A 448 7.71 5.36 -1.94
CA PRO A 448 7.96 6.78 -2.00
C PRO A 448 6.79 7.58 -2.58
N ALA A 449 6.59 8.79 -2.05
CA ALA A 449 5.85 9.82 -2.75
C ALA A 449 6.50 10.08 -4.14
N PRO A 450 5.73 10.35 -5.20
CA PRO A 450 6.28 10.51 -6.55
C PRO A 450 7.41 11.54 -6.62
N GLY A 451 7.20 12.72 -6.01
CA GLY A 451 8.19 13.79 -5.98
C GLY A 451 9.42 13.48 -5.13
N ALA A 452 9.42 12.40 -4.35
CA ALA A 452 10.58 11.97 -3.58
C ALA A 452 11.53 11.06 -4.37
N VAL A 453 11.28 10.80 -5.67
CA VAL A 453 12.06 9.85 -6.48
C VAL A 453 12.56 10.46 -7.79
N VAL A 454 13.81 10.15 -8.13
CA VAL A 454 14.39 10.39 -9.45
C VAL A 454 14.78 9.06 -10.08
N PHE A 455 14.30 8.80 -11.29
CA PHE A 455 14.53 7.58 -12.05
C PHE A 455 15.64 7.77 -13.08
N ARG A 456 16.41 6.70 -13.29
CA ARG A 456 17.18 6.50 -14.51
C ARG A 456 16.22 6.11 -15.64
N ARG A 457 16.25 6.83 -16.76
CA ARG A 457 15.25 6.65 -17.83
C ARG A 457 15.34 5.28 -18.49
N ASP A 458 16.54 4.75 -18.75
CA ASP A 458 16.74 3.42 -19.34
C ASP A 458 16.21 2.30 -18.43
N ALA A 459 16.48 2.37 -17.12
CA ALA A 459 15.93 1.45 -16.14
C ALA A 459 14.40 1.52 -16.12
N LEU A 460 13.82 2.73 -16.19
CA LEU A 460 12.38 2.92 -16.28
C LEU A 460 11.80 2.33 -17.59
N LEU A 461 12.47 2.51 -18.73
CA LEU A 461 12.06 1.90 -20.01
C LEU A 461 12.04 0.38 -19.95
N GLN A 462 13.02 -0.24 -19.28
CA GLN A 462 13.09 -1.69 -19.12
C GLN A 462 11.94 -2.26 -18.26
N THR A 463 11.32 -1.45 -17.41
CA THR A 463 10.16 -1.88 -16.60
C THR A 463 8.83 -1.85 -17.34
N TYR A 464 8.80 -1.27 -18.55
CA TYR A 464 7.60 -1.05 -19.34
C TYR A 464 6.41 -0.48 -18.53
N PRO A 465 6.52 0.76 -17.99
CA PRO A 465 5.45 1.34 -17.19
C PRO A 465 4.17 1.48 -18.03
N THR A 466 3.04 1.11 -17.44
CA THR A 466 1.71 1.16 -18.05
C THR A 466 0.89 2.30 -17.44
N LYS A 467 -0.27 2.59 -18.05
CA LYS A 467 -1.17 3.66 -17.60
C LYS A 467 -1.87 3.37 -16.26
N THR A 468 -1.68 2.20 -15.69
CA THR A 468 -2.30 1.78 -14.42
C THR A 468 -1.28 1.58 -13.30
N ASP A 469 0.01 1.69 -13.60
CA ASP A 469 1.05 1.46 -12.61
C ASP A 469 1.25 2.65 -11.70
N ASP A 470 1.21 2.40 -10.39
CA ASP A 470 1.71 3.34 -9.40
C ASP A 470 3.25 3.29 -9.30
N ILE A 471 3.82 4.30 -8.63
CA ILE A 471 5.27 4.44 -8.43
C ILE A 471 5.86 3.24 -7.68
N GLY A 472 5.15 2.70 -6.68
CA GLY A 472 5.61 1.54 -5.91
C GLY A 472 5.76 0.29 -6.77
N SER A 473 4.79 0.05 -7.66
CA SER A 473 4.78 -1.06 -8.61
C SER A 473 5.92 -0.95 -9.63
N ILE A 474 6.18 0.26 -10.13
CA ILE A 474 7.33 0.53 -11.01
C ILE A 474 8.64 0.23 -10.28
N ILE A 475 8.83 0.76 -9.07
CA ILE A 475 10.04 0.54 -8.28
C ILE A 475 10.24 -0.96 -8.00
N HIS A 476 9.19 -1.67 -7.61
CA HIS A 476 9.27 -3.11 -7.37
C HIS A 476 9.73 -3.87 -8.63
N ARG A 477 9.20 -3.54 -9.81
CA ARG A 477 9.66 -4.15 -11.07
C ARG A 477 11.09 -3.76 -11.42
N MET A 478 11.54 -2.56 -11.11
CA MET A 478 12.96 -2.19 -11.27
C MET A 478 13.84 -3.11 -10.42
N GLN A 479 13.46 -3.31 -9.16
CA GLN A 479 14.20 -4.15 -8.23
C GLN A 479 14.19 -5.63 -8.65
N SER A 480 13.08 -6.14 -9.19
CA SER A 480 13.03 -7.52 -9.69
C SER A 480 13.91 -7.74 -10.92
N LEU A 481 14.18 -6.70 -11.71
CA LEU A 481 15.15 -6.70 -12.80
C LEU A 481 16.61 -6.51 -12.33
N GLY A 482 16.83 -6.37 -11.01
CA GLY A 482 18.16 -6.22 -10.41
C GLY A 482 18.63 -4.78 -10.25
N TRP A 483 17.81 -3.78 -10.61
CA TRP A 483 18.16 -2.38 -10.41
C TRP A 483 18.14 -2.01 -8.92
N LYS A 484 19.10 -1.18 -8.51
CA LYS A 484 19.20 -0.73 -7.12
C LYS A 484 18.50 0.61 -6.91
N GLY A 485 17.85 0.72 -5.75
CA GLY A 485 17.38 1.97 -5.18
C GLY A 485 18.35 2.50 -4.15
N LEU A 486 18.70 3.78 -4.21
CA LEU A 486 19.62 4.39 -3.25
C LEU A 486 19.04 5.65 -2.63
N TYR A 487 19.32 5.84 -1.34
CA TYR A 487 18.97 7.06 -0.62
C TYR A 487 19.95 8.19 -0.93
N SER A 488 19.43 9.40 -1.17
CA SER A 488 20.22 10.58 -1.52
C SER A 488 20.49 11.55 -0.38
N GLY A 489 19.73 11.47 0.71
CA GLY A 489 19.63 12.59 1.66
C GLY A 489 18.98 13.84 1.08
N GLY A 490 18.44 13.78 -0.15
CA GLY A 490 17.68 14.85 -0.75
C GLY A 490 16.38 15.07 0.02
N LEU A 491 16.03 16.34 0.25
CA LEU A 491 14.80 16.71 0.94
C LEU A 491 13.71 17.14 -0.04
N HIS A 492 12.58 16.43 0.01
CA HIS A 492 11.35 16.72 -0.71
C HIS A 492 10.27 17.18 0.30
N PHE A 493 9.38 18.07 -0.13
CA PHE A 493 8.30 18.60 0.69
C PHE A 493 6.95 18.30 0.06
N LEU A 494 6.03 17.74 0.84
CA LEU A 494 4.66 17.40 0.41
C LEU A 494 3.63 18.20 1.22
N HIS A 495 2.76 18.93 0.52
CA HIS A 495 1.67 19.66 1.15
C HIS A 495 0.53 18.72 1.55
N THR A 496 0.03 18.82 2.78
CA THR A 496 -1.12 18.04 3.25
C THR A 496 -2.37 18.91 3.36
N ILE A 497 -3.44 18.57 2.62
CA ILE A 497 -4.73 19.30 2.61
C ILE A 497 -5.72 18.70 3.63
N LYS A 498 -6.57 19.55 4.20
CA LYS A 498 -7.63 19.22 5.17
C LYS A 498 -8.62 18.18 4.67
N GLY A 499 -8.73 17.05 5.39
CA GLY A 499 -9.60 15.94 5.03
C GLY A 499 -9.07 15.02 3.91
N GLY A 500 -7.86 15.29 3.40
CA GLY A 500 -7.18 14.40 2.46
C GLY A 500 -6.69 13.15 3.19
N ALA A 501 -7.32 12.01 2.94
CA ALA A 501 -6.93 10.71 3.47
C ALA A 501 -5.60 10.23 2.86
N MET A 502 -4.49 10.89 3.20
CA MET A 502 -3.17 10.56 2.67
C MET A 502 -2.64 9.22 3.23
N GLY A 503 -3.27 8.68 4.29
CA GLY A 503 -2.95 7.36 4.85
C GLY A 503 -3.79 6.19 4.32
N SER A 504 -5.09 6.36 4.06
CA SER A 504 -5.96 5.24 3.64
C SER A 504 -6.13 5.11 2.12
N SER A 505 -5.87 6.18 1.36
CA SER A 505 -6.01 6.20 -0.11
C SER A 505 -4.86 5.49 -0.84
N LEU A 506 -3.64 5.51 -0.27
CA LEU A 506 -2.50 4.77 -0.82
C LEU A 506 -2.72 3.26 -0.69
N VAL A 507 -3.11 2.76 0.49
CA VAL A 507 -3.36 1.32 0.69
C VAL A 507 -4.51 0.81 -0.20
N SER A 508 -5.63 1.54 -0.31
CA SER A 508 -6.80 1.06 -1.09
C SER A 508 -6.60 1.10 -2.61
N ASN A 509 -5.83 2.05 -3.15
CA ASN A 509 -5.50 2.09 -4.58
C ASN A 509 -4.36 1.12 -4.93
N THR A 510 -3.39 0.92 -4.05
CA THR A 510 -2.31 -0.06 -4.24
C THR A 510 -2.86 -1.49 -4.26
N LEU A 511 -3.88 -1.82 -3.46
CA LEU A 511 -4.54 -3.14 -3.53
C LEU A 511 -5.22 -3.44 -4.87
N ARG A 512 -5.61 -2.41 -5.64
CA ARG A 512 -6.22 -2.57 -6.98
C ARG A 512 -5.20 -2.70 -8.11
N SER A 513 -3.96 -2.24 -7.89
CA SER A 513 -2.86 -2.32 -8.87
C SER A 513 -1.91 -3.50 -8.63
N VAL A 514 -1.87 -4.02 -7.41
CA VAL A 514 -0.94 -5.06 -6.97
C VAL A 514 -1.19 -6.40 -7.67
N GLU A 515 -0.09 -6.94 -8.19
CA GLU A 515 -0.03 -8.32 -8.69
C GLU A 515 0.44 -9.26 -7.58
N ALA A 516 -0.06 -10.48 -7.58
CA ALA A 516 0.30 -11.51 -6.61
C ALA A 516 0.52 -12.86 -7.29
N THR A 517 1.22 -13.76 -6.60
CA THR A 517 1.43 -15.13 -7.05
C THR A 517 0.66 -16.08 -6.14
N LEU A 518 -0.33 -16.80 -6.67
CA LEU A 518 -1.00 -17.87 -5.95
C LEU A 518 -0.23 -19.18 -6.14
N CYS A 519 0.25 -19.74 -5.05
CA CYS A 519 1.06 -20.94 -4.98
C CYS A 519 0.24 -22.06 -4.35
N LEU A 520 0.04 -23.15 -5.10
CA LEU A 520 -0.77 -24.30 -4.71
C LEU A 520 0.06 -25.57 -4.81
N SER A 521 0.19 -26.29 -3.69
CA SER A 521 0.77 -27.64 -3.67
C SER A 521 -0.33 -28.68 -3.74
N LEU A 522 -0.28 -29.54 -4.75
CA LEU A 522 -1.24 -30.64 -4.92
C LEU A 522 -0.59 -31.96 -4.51
N SER A 523 -1.23 -32.68 -3.61
CA SER A 523 -0.78 -33.97 -3.07
C SER A 523 -1.33 -35.19 -3.84
N GLY A 524 -2.23 -34.97 -4.82
CA GLY A 524 -2.86 -36.03 -5.61
C GLY A 524 -4.24 -36.46 -5.13
N ARG A 525 -4.84 -35.71 -4.20
CA ARG A 525 -6.20 -35.99 -3.71
C ARG A 525 -7.24 -35.72 -4.78
N GLU A 526 -7.58 -36.76 -5.56
CA GLU A 526 -8.61 -36.67 -6.61
C GLU A 526 -9.95 -36.13 -6.08
N TRP A 527 -10.29 -36.43 -4.83
CA TRP A 527 -11.52 -35.95 -4.19
C TRP A 527 -11.49 -34.45 -3.87
N ALA A 528 -10.30 -33.89 -3.59
CA ALA A 528 -10.15 -32.49 -3.20
C ALA A 528 -10.11 -31.56 -4.42
N TRP A 529 -9.53 -32.04 -5.53
CA TRP A 529 -9.33 -31.24 -6.74
C TRP A 529 -10.59 -30.52 -7.27
N PRO A 530 -11.78 -31.14 -7.34
CA PRO A 530 -13.00 -30.44 -7.72
C PRO A 530 -13.33 -29.25 -6.82
N LEU A 531 -13.07 -29.35 -5.51
CA LEU A 531 -13.31 -28.27 -4.54
C LEU A 531 -12.30 -27.14 -4.73
N THR A 532 -11.00 -27.49 -4.81
CA THR A 532 -9.92 -26.52 -5.03
C THR A 532 -10.12 -25.78 -6.34
N ARG A 533 -10.40 -26.50 -7.43
CA ARG A 533 -10.71 -25.93 -8.74
C ARG A 533 -11.89 -24.97 -8.68
N ALA A 534 -12.99 -25.37 -8.04
CA ALA A 534 -14.17 -24.51 -7.92
C ALA A 534 -13.89 -23.25 -7.08
N PHE A 535 -12.97 -23.31 -6.12
CA PHE A 535 -12.48 -22.11 -5.44
C PHE A 535 -11.65 -21.23 -6.38
N LEU A 536 -10.67 -21.81 -7.09
CA LEU A 536 -9.82 -21.09 -8.05
C LEU A 536 -10.63 -20.38 -9.15
N GLU A 537 -11.78 -20.93 -9.55
CA GLU A 537 -12.68 -20.31 -10.54
C GLU A 537 -13.58 -19.21 -9.96
N ARG A 538 -13.81 -19.17 -8.64
CA ARG A 538 -14.79 -18.27 -7.99
C ARG A 538 -14.18 -17.24 -7.03
N GLN A 539 -12.91 -17.37 -6.70
CA GLN A 539 -12.22 -16.44 -5.82
C GLN A 539 -12.25 -15.02 -6.43
N GLN A 540 -12.33 -13.98 -5.59
CA GLN A 540 -12.67 -12.61 -6.00
C GLN A 540 -11.44 -11.72 -6.28
N PHE A 541 -10.23 -12.19 -6.00
CA PHE A 541 -9.03 -11.47 -6.38
C PHE A 541 -8.88 -11.53 -7.92
N PRO A 542 -8.62 -10.41 -8.61
CA PRO A 542 -8.64 -10.38 -10.07
C PRO A 542 -7.66 -11.37 -10.73
N HIS A 543 -8.17 -12.25 -11.61
CA HIS A 543 -7.38 -13.30 -12.28
C HIS A 543 -6.29 -12.71 -13.18
N ASP A 544 -6.57 -11.57 -13.83
CA ASP A 544 -5.62 -10.79 -14.63
C ASP A 544 -4.50 -10.13 -13.80
N LYS A 545 -4.56 -10.25 -12.47
CA LYS A 545 -3.53 -9.82 -11.51
C LYS A 545 -2.86 -10.97 -10.77
N LEU A 546 -3.24 -12.21 -11.06
CA LEU A 546 -2.68 -13.40 -10.42
C LEU A 546 -1.82 -14.23 -11.37
N HIS A 547 -0.61 -14.51 -10.90
CA HIS A 547 0.25 -15.55 -11.45
C HIS A 547 -0.01 -16.84 -10.65
N LEU A 548 -0.37 -17.92 -11.32
CA LEU A 548 -0.63 -19.20 -10.66
C LEU A 548 0.61 -20.10 -10.74
N ILE A 549 1.06 -20.65 -9.63
CA ILE A 549 2.09 -21.70 -9.58
C ILE A 549 1.47 -22.93 -8.95
N ILE A 550 1.32 -23.99 -9.74
CA ILE A 550 0.89 -25.31 -9.26
C ILE A 550 2.11 -26.21 -9.17
N LEU A 551 2.34 -26.75 -7.97
CA LEU A 551 3.33 -27.79 -7.72
C LEU A 551 2.61 -29.11 -7.43
N ASP A 552 2.64 -30.01 -8.40
CA ASP A 552 2.06 -31.34 -8.32
C ASP A 552 3.07 -32.34 -7.74
N THR A 553 2.75 -32.87 -6.56
CA THR A 553 3.56 -33.86 -5.83
C THR A 553 2.89 -35.24 -5.81
N SER A 554 1.80 -35.41 -6.57
CA SER A 554 0.95 -36.62 -6.54
C SER A 554 1.65 -37.88 -7.01
N GLN A 555 2.62 -37.74 -7.92
CA GLN A 555 3.18 -38.87 -8.68
C GLN A 555 2.10 -39.68 -9.41
N GLU A 556 0.99 -39.05 -9.80
CA GLU A 556 -0.16 -39.68 -10.47
C GLU A 556 -0.41 -39.10 -11.86
N PRO A 557 -0.01 -39.79 -12.95
CA PRO A 557 -0.11 -39.25 -14.30
C PRO A 557 -1.51 -38.80 -14.72
N LEU A 558 -2.55 -39.50 -14.27
CA LEU A 558 -3.95 -39.16 -14.57
C LEU A 558 -4.37 -37.87 -13.87
N PHE A 559 -4.09 -37.73 -12.58
CA PHE A 559 -4.33 -36.51 -11.82
C PHE A 559 -3.57 -35.32 -12.43
N SER A 560 -2.28 -35.50 -12.70
CA SER A 560 -1.44 -34.51 -13.36
C SER A 560 -2.00 -34.06 -14.72
N HIS A 561 -2.55 -34.99 -15.52
CA HIS A 561 -3.18 -34.66 -16.79
C HIS A 561 -4.45 -33.81 -16.59
N GLN A 562 -5.31 -34.14 -15.62
CA GLN A 562 -6.52 -33.36 -15.32
C GLN A 562 -6.20 -31.92 -14.93
N VAL A 563 -5.18 -31.73 -14.07
CA VAL A 563 -4.74 -30.39 -13.64
C VAL A 563 -4.21 -29.57 -14.81
N ARG A 564 -3.36 -30.16 -15.66
CA ARG A 564 -2.82 -29.48 -16.85
C ARG A 564 -3.91 -29.13 -17.87
N MET A 565 -4.91 -29.99 -18.05
CA MET A 565 -6.04 -29.71 -18.93
C MET A 565 -6.84 -28.50 -18.44
N TRP A 566 -7.09 -28.39 -17.13
CA TRP A 566 -7.75 -27.22 -16.56
C TRP A 566 -6.91 -25.95 -16.72
N LEU A 567 -5.61 -26.01 -16.41
CA LEU A 567 -4.69 -24.88 -16.56
C LEU A 567 -4.67 -24.33 -18.00
N GLY A 568 -4.76 -25.21 -19.01
CA GLY A 568 -4.86 -24.81 -20.42
C GLY A 568 -6.10 -24.00 -20.79
N SER A 569 -7.10 -23.91 -19.90
CA SER A 569 -8.36 -23.19 -20.09
C SER A 569 -8.62 -22.07 -19.08
N CYS A 570 -7.74 -21.89 -18.10
CA CYS A 570 -7.91 -20.89 -17.05
C CYS A 570 -7.60 -19.45 -17.55
N ASP A 571 -8.16 -18.45 -16.89
CA ASP A 571 -8.08 -17.02 -17.23
C ASP A 571 -7.12 -16.23 -16.31
N TYR A 572 -6.27 -16.93 -15.56
CA TYR A 572 -5.18 -16.32 -14.79
C TYR A 572 -4.18 -15.60 -15.71
N LYS A 573 -3.61 -14.49 -15.25
CA LYS A 573 -2.63 -13.68 -16.00
C LYS A 573 -1.51 -14.52 -16.60
N SER A 574 -1.02 -15.48 -15.81
CA SER A 574 -0.12 -16.54 -16.28
C SER A 574 -0.18 -17.72 -15.32
N HIS A 575 0.29 -18.88 -15.76
CA HIS A 575 0.43 -20.05 -14.90
C HIS A 575 1.74 -20.79 -15.14
N THR A 576 2.23 -21.45 -14.09
CA THR A 576 3.37 -22.38 -14.11
C THR A 576 2.93 -23.69 -13.47
N TYR A 577 3.20 -24.81 -14.14
CA TYR A 577 2.96 -26.14 -13.60
C TYR A 577 4.31 -26.86 -13.44
N LEU A 578 4.53 -27.41 -12.26
CA LEU A 578 5.70 -28.23 -11.92
C LEU A 578 5.21 -29.57 -11.38
N ALA A 579 5.90 -30.64 -11.73
CA ALA A 579 5.69 -31.95 -11.13
C ALA A 579 7.00 -32.37 -10.44
N GLU A 580 6.96 -32.60 -9.14
CA GLU A 580 8.14 -32.89 -8.34
C GLU A 580 7.90 -34.11 -7.44
N ASP A 581 8.88 -35.01 -7.41
CA ASP A 581 8.91 -36.12 -6.48
C ASP A 581 9.62 -35.69 -5.19
N VAL A 582 8.83 -35.27 -4.20
CA VAL A 582 9.32 -34.72 -2.93
C VAL A 582 9.29 -35.72 -1.77
N GLY A 583 9.05 -37.00 -2.05
CA GLY A 583 8.92 -38.06 -1.05
C GLY A 583 8.09 -39.24 -1.55
N PRO A 584 7.79 -40.25 -0.73
CA PRO A 584 6.98 -41.38 -1.18
C PRO A 584 5.56 -40.94 -1.59
N LYS A 585 4.98 -41.65 -2.56
CA LYS A 585 3.60 -41.44 -2.99
C LYS A 585 2.63 -41.47 -1.81
N ASN A 586 1.67 -40.54 -1.78
CA ASN A 586 0.68 -40.35 -0.71
C ASN A 586 1.25 -39.92 0.66
N LEU A 587 2.46 -39.36 0.70
CA LEU A 587 3.11 -38.89 1.93
C LEU A 587 2.20 -38.00 2.81
N ALA A 588 1.39 -37.13 2.20
CA ALA A 588 0.50 -36.21 2.91
C ALA A 588 -0.60 -36.90 3.75
N ASP A 589 -0.96 -38.14 3.39
CA ASP A 589 -2.03 -38.92 4.00
C ASP A 589 -1.52 -40.09 4.84
N MET A 590 -0.19 -40.30 4.89
CA MET A 590 0.42 -41.30 5.76
C MET A 590 0.26 -40.96 7.25
N PRO A 591 0.27 -41.96 8.16
CA PRO A 591 0.18 -41.76 9.60
C PRO A 591 1.25 -40.78 10.11
N ARG A 592 0.83 -39.62 10.63
CA ARG A 592 1.73 -38.48 10.85
C ARG A 592 2.94 -38.84 11.70
N LEU A 593 2.78 -39.64 12.75
CA LEU A 593 3.86 -40.01 13.69
C LEU A 593 4.98 -40.83 13.05
N GLU A 594 4.70 -41.54 11.95
CA GLU A 594 5.66 -42.43 11.28
C GLU A 594 6.53 -41.69 10.27
N VAL A 595 6.03 -40.58 9.71
CA VAL A 595 6.63 -39.88 8.56
C VAL A 595 6.88 -38.38 8.81
N ILE A 596 6.95 -37.95 10.08
CA ILE A 596 7.20 -36.52 10.41
C ILE A 596 8.44 -35.97 9.68
N PRO A 597 9.62 -36.64 9.72
CA PRO A 597 10.82 -36.10 9.08
C PRO A 597 10.65 -35.93 7.57
N ASP A 598 10.06 -36.93 6.90
CA ASP A 598 9.85 -36.91 5.45
C ASP A 598 8.90 -35.78 5.04
N ILE A 599 7.81 -35.59 5.78
CA ILE A 599 6.88 -34.47 5.52
C ILE A 599 7.58 -33.12 5.73
N GLN A 600 8.37 -32.97 6.79
CA GLN A 600 9.09 -31.72 7.03
C GLN A 600 10.07 -31.41 5.88
N HIS A 601 10.79 -32.42 5.38
CA HIS A 601 11.69 -32.26 4.24
C HIS A 601 10.94 -31.93 2.95
N ALA A 602 9.83 -32.64 2.66
CA ALA A 602 8.98 -32.39 1.51
C ALA A 602 8.42 -30.96 1.52
N CYS A 603 7.79 -30.54 2.63
CA CYS A 603 7.24 -29.19 2.75
C CYS A 603 8.33 -28.12 2.65
N ALA A 604 9.47 -28.28 3.32
CA ALA A 604 10.58 -27.32 3.20
C ALA A 604 11.07 -27.20 1.75
N HIS A 605 11.15 -28.31 1.00
CA HIS A 605 11.49 -28.30 -0.41
C HIS A 605 10.46 -27.55 -1.26
N ILE A 606 9.16 -27.87 -1.07
CA ILE A 606 8.02 -27.24 -1.76
C ILE A 606 8.05 -25.71 -1.58
N TYR A 607 8.12 -25.22 -0.34
CA TYR A 607 8.05 -23.77 -0.12
C TYR A 607 9.31 -23.03 -0.55
N ASN A 608 10.49 -23.67 -0.51
CA ASN A 608 11.70 -23.10 -1.10
C ASN A 608 11.64 -23.05 -2.64
N LEU A 609 10.96 -24.01 -3.30
CA LEU A 609 10.66 -23.93 -4.74
C LEU A 609 9.76 -22.72 -5.03
N PHE A 610 8.65 -22.56 -4.31
CA PHE A 610 7.79 -21.40 -4.47
C PHE A 610 8.56 -20.08 -4.25
N ALA A 611 9.33 -19.96 -3.17
CA ALA A 611 10.10 -18.76 -2.85
C ALA A 611 11.04 -18.32 -3.98
N ARG A 612 11.60 -19.27 -4.75
CA ARG A 612 12.45 -18.98 -5.92
C ARG A 612 11.67 -18.51 -7.14
N LEU A 613 10.45 -19.02 -7.34
CA LEU A 613 9.64 -18.74 -8.51
C LEU A 613 8.77 -17.48 -8.36
N ILE A 614 8.48 -17.07 -7.13
CA ILE A 614 7.69 -15.88 -6.85
C ILE A 614 8.45 -14.62 -7.28
N GLN A 615 7.86 -13.90 -8.23
CA GLN A 615 8.37 -12.63 -8.75
C GLN A 615 7.51 -11.43 -8.36
N THR A 616 6.33 -11.66 -7.78
CA THR A 616 5.39 -10.61 -7.38
C THR A 616 5.66 -10.09 -5.97
N PRO A 617 5.17 -8.87 -5.61
CA PRO A 617 5.27 -8.30 -4.26
C PRO A 617 4.71 -9.17 -3.15
N TYR A 618 3.61 -9.86 -3.44
CA TYR A 618 2.91 -10.75 -2.51
C TYR A 618 2.77 -12.13 -3.11
N ALA A 619 2.74 -13.13 -2.25
CA ALA A 619 2.35 -14.49 -2.60
C ALA A 619 1.21 -14.97 -1.69
N PHE A 620 0.36 -15.79 -2.27
CA PHE A 620 -0.71 -16.50 -1.59
C PHE A 620 -0.36 -17.97 -1.56
N PHE A 621 -0.39 -18.60 -0.39
CA PHE A 621 -0.27 -20.05 -0.27
C PHE A 621 -1.65 -20.66 -0.01
N LEU A 622 -1.88 -21.80 -0.66
CA LEU A 622 -3.07 -22.62 -0.53
C LEU A 622 -2.64 -24.10 -0.48
N GLU A 623 -3.14 -24.84 0.50
CA GLU A 623 -3.07 -26.31 0.51
C GLU A 623 -4.28 -26.90 -0.22
N ASP A 624 -4.14 -28.07 -0.85
CA ASP A 624 -5.17 -28.62 -1.73
C ASP A 624 -6.45 -29.08 -1.03
N ASP A 625 -6.38 -29.31 0.28
CA ASP A 625 -7.49 -29.69 1.17
C ASP A 625 -8.02 -28.52 2.02
N VAL A 626 -7.53 -27.30 1.82
CA VAL A 626 -8.02 -26.09 2.50
C VAL A 626 -8.77 -25.21 1.51
N ILE A 627 -10.05 -24.91 1.82
CA ILE A 627 -10.90 -24.07 0.97
C ILE A 627 -11.31 -22.80 1.75
N PRO A 628 -10.74 -21.63 1.41
CA PRO A 628 -11.07 -20.38 2.07
C PRO A 628 -12.34 -19.74 1.48
N PRO A 629 -12.88 -18.67 2.10
CA PRO A 629 -13.92 -17.84 1.50
C PRO A 629 -13.46 -17.26 0.16
N ASN A 630 -14.38 -17.04 -0.79
CA ASN A 630 -14.03 -16.54 -2.13
C ASN A 630 -13.32 -15.18 -2.09
N ASP A 631 -13.56 -14.34 -1.09
CA ASP A 631 -12.93 -13.03 -0.92
C ASP A 631 -11.68 -13.05 -0.03
N ALA A 632 -11.21 -14.23 0.39
CA ALA A 632 -10.15 -14.38 1.39
C ALA A 632 -8.92 -13.53 1.07
N TYR A 633 -8.32 -13.67 -0.11
CA TYR A 633 -7.08 -12.93 -0.43
C TYR A 633 -7.28 -11.43 -0.58
N VAL A 634 -8.47 -10.98 -0.99
CA VAL A 634 -8.83 -9.55 -0.98
C VAL A 634 -8.92 -9.05 0.45
N THR A 635 -9.45 -9.85 1.37
CA THR A 635 -9.58 -9.52 2.79
C THR A 635 -8.23 -9.55 3.51
N LEU A 636 -7.43 -10.61 3.34
CA LEU A 636 -6.11 -10.75 3.97
C LEU A 636 -5.15 -9.62 3.56
N LEU A 637 -5.18 -9.21 2.29
CA LEU A 637 -4.32 -8.12 1.83
C LEU A 637 -4.65 -6.74 2.43
N LYS A 638 -5.88 -6.50 2.89
CA LYS A 638 -6.26 -5.22 3.54
C LYS A 638 -5.50 -4.98 4.85
N HIS A 639 -5.01 -6.04 5.48
CA HIS A 639 -4.33 -5.98 6.78
C HIS A 639 -2.80 -5.84 6.65
N PHE A 640 -2.28 -5.68 5.42
CA PHE A 640 -0.85 -5.44 5.23
C PHE A 640 -0.49 -3.99 5.55
N GLU A 641 0.24 -3.83 6.64
CA GLU A 641 0.95 -2.61 7.02
C GLU A 641 2.45 -2.73 6.66
N PRO A 642 3.25 -1.66 6.78
CA PRO A 642 4.69 -1.69 6.49
C PRO A 642 5.47 -2.75 7.29
N THR A 643 4.99 -3.15 8.47
CA THR A 643 5.57 -4.19 9.34
C THR A 643 4.93 -5.56 9.16
N THR A 644 3.79 -5.67 8.48
CA THR A 644 3.13 -6.97 8.27
C THR A 644 3.92 -7.82 7.28
N ALA A 645 4.32 -9.01 7.73
CA ALA A 645 4.99 -10.01 6.93
C ALA A 645 4.02 -11.05 6.37
N THR A 646 3.12 -11.54 7.21
CA THR A 646 2.10 -12.52 6.83
C THR A 646 0.74 -12.16 7.41
N VAL A 647 -0.32 -12.56 6.69
CA VAL A 647 -1.72 -12.53 7.16
C VAL A 647 -2.37 -13.83 6.75
N SER A 648 -2.86 -14.62 7.71
CA SER A 648 -3.49 -15.92 7.47
C SER A 648 -5.00 -15.86 7.67
N GLY A 649 -5.73 -16.68 6.91
CA GLY A 649 -7.07 -17.11 7.33
C GLY A 649 -6.97 -18.24 8.35
N ILE A 650 -8.01 -18.41 9.17
CA ILE A 650 -8.05 -19.45 10.19
C ILE A 650 -8.57 -20.78 9.64
N TYR A 651 -7.89 -21.88 9.98
CA TYR A 651 -8.35 -23.26 9.78
C TYR A 651 -7.82 -24.16 10.90
N CYS A 652 -8.50 -25.28 11.10
CA CYS A 652 -8.23 -26.20 12.20
C CYS A 652 -7.34 -27.38 11.79
N ASP A 653 -6.56 -27.90 12.73
CA ASP A 653 -5.82 -29.16 12.57
C ASP A 653 -6.77 -30.34 12.40
N ARG A 654 -6.54 -31.16 11.36
CA ARG A 654 -7.36 -32.32 11.00
C ARG A 654 -7.47 -33.40 12.08
N PHE A 655 -6.52 -33.48 13.01
CA PHE A 655 -6.46 -34.51 14.03
C PHE A 655 -6.89 -34.01 15.42
N LYS A 656 -6.62 -32.74 15.71
CA LYS A 656 -6.81 -32.14 17.03
C LYS A 656 -7.97 -31.14 17.08
N HIS A 657 -8.58 -30.82 15.95
CA HIS A 657 -9.71 -29.89 15.83
C HIS A 657 -9.46 -28.55 16.53
N ARG A 658 -8.22 -28.05 16.46
CA ARG A 658 -7.82 -26.77 17.07
C ARG A 658 -7.23 -25.84 16.00
N PRO A 659 -7.38 -24.51 16.15
CA PRO A 659 -6.71 -23.52 15.33
C PRO A 659 -5.24 -23.84 15.06
N ILE A 660 -4.79 -23.74 13.81
CA ILE A 660 -3.35 -23.77 13.47
C ILE A 660 -2.77 -22.36 13.59
N ALA A 661 -2.76 -21.85 14.82
CA ALA A 661 -2.17 -20.57 15.22
C ALA A 661 -1.50 -20.70 16.58
N TRP A 662 -0.36 -20.05 16.79
CA TRP A 662 0.35 -20.10 18.07
C TRP A 662 1.03 -18.77 18.42
N GLN A 663 1.40 -18.65 19.70
CA GLN A 663 2.31 -17.64 20.25
C GLN A 663 3.58 -18.30 20.75
N TRP A 664 4.70 -17.56 20.70
CA TRP A 664 5.96 -18.00 21.28
C TRP A 664 6.00 -17.68 22.77
N THR A 665 6.30 -18.68 23.59
CA THR A 665 6.47 -18.56 25.05
C THR A 665 7.87 -19.00 25.47
N LYS A 666 8.23 -18.82 26.74
CA LYS A 666 9.53 -19.26 27.26
C LYS A 666 9.72 -20.77 27.15
N ASP A 667 8.62 -21.51 27.22
CA ASP A 667 8.61 -22.98 27.23
C ASP A 667 8.37 -23.58 25.83
N GLY A 668 8.27 -22.74 24.79
CA GLY A 668 8.08 -23.17 23.40
C GLY A 668 6.99 -22.37 22.69
N LYS A 669 5.94 -23.07 22.23
CA LYS A 669 4.80 -22.44 21.57
C LYS A 669 3.48 -22.88 22.20
N ASP A 670 2.57 -21.95 22.33
CA ASP A 670 1.21 -22.20 22.82
C ASP A 670 0.20 -21.86 21.73
N TYR A 671 -0.75 -22.76 21.51
CA TYR A 671 -1.82 -22.55 20.54
C TYR A 671 -2.77 -21.48 21.06
N VAL A 672 -3.23 -20.61 20.17
CA VAL A 672 -4.10 -19.49 20.52
C VAL A 672 -5.38 -19.50 19.72
N GLU A 673 -6.39 -18.81 20.25
CA GLU A 673 -7.69 -18.55 19.64
C GLU A 673 -8.10 -17.13 20.02
N ASP A 674 -8.66 -16.39 19.06
CA ASP A 674 -9.07 -15.00 19.26
C ASP A 674 -10.18 -14.61 18.27
N SER A 675 -10.50 -13.32 18.19
CA SER A 675 -11.48 -12.74 17.27
C SER A 675 -10.90 -11.55 16.50
N GLY A 676 -11.49 -11.22 15.35
CA GLY A 676 -11.01 -10.11 14.54
C GLY A 676 -9.65 -10.38 13.89
N VAL A 677 -8.77 -9.38 13.87
CA VAL A 677 -7.40 -9.50 13.33
C VAL A 677 -6.42 -9.33 14.46
N THR A 678 -5.59 -10.33 14.73
CA THR A 678 -4.63 -10.27 15.84
C THR A 678 -3.23 -10.71 15.43
N THR A 679 -2.22 -10.20 16.15
CA THR A 679 -0.83 -10.61 15.97
C THR A 679 -0.60 -11.97 16.62
N ILE A 680 0.02 -12.87 15.87
CA ILE A 680 0.36 -14.24 16.28
C ILE A 680 1.87 -14.47 16.20
N GLY A 681 2.36 -15.49 16.88
CA GLY A 681 3.74 -15.95 16.76
C GLY A 681 3.99 -16.78 15.49
N GLY A 682 2.94 -17.42 14.95
CA GLY A 682 2.97 -18.13 13.67
C GLY A 682 1.73 -18.98 13.44
N ASN A 683 1.62 -19.51 12.22
CA ASN A 683 0.50 -20.35 11.73
C ASN A 683 0.98 -21.35 10.66
N GLY A 684 0.11 -22.26 10.23
CA GLY A 684 0.39 -23.13 9.08
C GLY A 684 0.12 -22.46 7.73
N PHE A 685 0.42 -23.12 6.62
CA PHE A 685 0.46 -22.51 5.28
C PHE A 685 -0.77 -22.80 4.40
N GLY A 686 -1.83 -23.40 4.96
CA GLY A 686 -3.06 -23.77 4.27
C GLY A 686 -3.85 -22.62 3.62
N CYS A 687 -3.82 -21.41 4.19
CA CYS A 687 -4.36 -20.20 3.56
C CYS A 687 -3.63 -18.95 4.07
N LEU A 688 -2.57 -18.55 3.38
CA LEU A 688 -1.66 -17.50 3.83
C LEU A 688 -1.40 -16.47 2.75
N ALA A 689 -1.53 -15.18 3.06
CA ALA A 689 -0.91 -14.11 2.29
C ALA A 689 0.43 -13.74 2.93
N VAL A 690 1.48 -13.62 2.12
CA VAL A 690 2.84 -13.28 2.56
C VAL A 690 3.46 -12.23 1.65
N ARG A 691 4.22 -11.31 2.23
CA ARG A 691 5.06 -10.38 1.49
C ARG A 691 6.33 -11.10 1.02
N SER A 692 6.57 -11.09 -0.28
CA SER A 692 7.64 -11.89 -0.91
C SER A 692 9.04 -11.52 -0.44
N SER A 693 9.26 -10.27 0.00
CA SER A 693 10.55 -9.82 0.53
C SER A 693 10.93 -10.54 1.82
N TYR A 694 9.97 -10.86 2.69
CA TYR A 694 10.21 -11.67 3.90
C TYR A 694 10.39 -13.14 3.55
N LEU A 695 9.60 -13.66 2.59
CA LEU A 695 9.74 -15.04 2.12
C LEU A 695 11.15 -15.34 1.60
N LYS A 696 11.76 -14.38 0.88
CA LYS A 696 13.11 -14.53 0.31
C LYS A 696 14.24 -14.43 1.34
N LYS A 697 13.96 -13.92 2.54
CA LYS A 697 14.94 -13.79 3.64
C LYS A 697 14.92 -15.00 4.59
N ALA A 698 13.79 -15.69 4.70
CA ALA A 698 13.57 -16.78 5.64
C ALA A 698 13.50 -18.13 4.89
N PRO A 699 14.63 -18.83 4.69
CA PRO A 699 14.63 -20.12 3.99
C PRO A 699 13.86 -21.16 4.80
N PHE A 700 13.03 -21.95 4.13
CA PHE A 700 12.34 -23.06 4.79
C PHE A 700 13.34 -24.16 5.11
N ARG A 701 13.44 -24.53 6.38
CA ARG A 701 14.40 -25.53 6.86
C ARG A 701 13.75 -26.51 7.81
N THR A 702 14.25 -27.73 7.81
CA THR A 702 13.88 -28.73 8.82
C THR A 702 14.62 -28.45 10.12
N GLY A 703 13.99 -28.78 11.24
CA GLY A 703 14.55 -28.61 12.58
C GLY A 703 14.50 -29.91 13.37
N PRO A 704 14.75 -29.85 14.70
CA PRO A 704 14.42 -30.94 15.61
C PRO A 704 12.97 -31.40 15.45
N THR A 705 12.63 -32.61 15.89
CA THR A 705 11.29 -33.22 15.71
C THR A 705 10.13 -32.41 16.30
N TRP A 706 10.40 -31.52 17.26
CA TRP A 706 9.40 -30.60 17.84
C TRP A 706 9.23 -29.28 17.06
N GLN A 707 10.06 -29.04 16.06
CA GLN A 707 10.14 -27.81 15.29
C GLN A 707 9.92 -28.10 13.79
N ASN A 708 8.71 -27.81 13.33
CA ASN A 708 8.32 -27.98 11.93
C ASN A 708 8.88 -26.87 11.04
N TYR A 709 8.78 -27.04 9.72
CA TYR A 709 9.27 -26.07 8.72
C TYR A 709 8.61 -24.69 8.86
N ASP A 710 7.32 -24.64 9.19
CA ASP A 710 6.54 -23.43 9.45
C ASP A 710 7.03 -22.72 10.73
N HIS A 711 7.36 -23.47 11.77
CA HIS A 711 7.94 -22.92 13.00
C HIS A 711 9.27 -22.21 12.70
N ASN A 712 10.13 -22.85 11.92
CA ASN A 712 11.43 -22.27 11.56
C ASN A 712 11.29 -20.99 10.73
N PHE A 713 10.35 -20.99 9.78
CA PHE A 713 10.04 -19.79 9.00
C PHE A 713 9.65 -18.61 9.92
N TYR A 714 8.72 -18.81 10.86
CA TYR A 714 8.29 -17.74 11.76
C TYR A 714 9.36 -17.31 12.78
N LEU A 715 10.25 -18.22 13.18
CA LEU A 715 11.37 -17.85 14.03
C LEU A 715 12.39 -16.98 13.31
N ASP A 716 12.63 -17.23 12.03
CA ASP A 716 13.51 -16.40 11.21
C ASP A 716 12.90 -15.00 10.99
N LEU A 717 11.57 -14.87 11.03
CA LEU A 717 10.89 -13.57 10.99
C LEU A 717 10.91 -12.82 12.33
N ARG A 718 11.10 -13.51 13.47
CA ARG A 718 11.01 -12.91 14.80
C ARG A 718 12.06 -11.83 15.05
N ASP A 719 13.22 -11.96 14.44
CA ASP A 719 14.35 -11.06 14.63
C ASP A 719 14.25 -9.80 13.73
N GLU A 720 13.24 -9.72 12.87
CA GLU A 720 12.89 -8.56 12.05
C GLU A 720 11.73 -7.77 12.70
N PRO A 721 11.51 -6.49 12.36
CA PRO A 721 10.29 -5.76 12.72
C PRO A 721 9.09 -6.24 11.87
N ALA A 722 8.89 -7.56 11.85
CA ALA A 722 7.94 -8.29 11.04
C ALA A 722 6.82 -8.86 11.93
N GLN A 723 5.58 -8.62 11.54
CA GLN A 723 4.40 -9.14 12.23
C GLN A 723 3.74 -10.25 11.41
N ALA A 724 3.39 -11.34 12.08
CA ALA A 724 2.48 -12.35 11.57
C ALA A 724 1.08 -12.07 12.13
N LEU A 725 0.09 -11.97 11.26
CA LEU A 725 -1.29 -11.69 11.63
C LEU A 725 -2.19 -12.88 11.28
N MET A 726 -3.25 -13.06 12.07
CA MET A 726 -4.36 -13.98 11.79
C MET A 726 -5.65 -13.16 11.68
N ASP A 727 -6.41 -13.37 10.61
CA ASP A 727 -7.79 -12.89 10.49
C ASP A 727 -8.75 -14.04 10.89
N TRP A 728 -9.22 -13.98 12.13
CA TRP A 728 -10.13 -14.96 12.73
C TRP A 728 -11.53 -14.94 12.09
N ASN A 729 -11.86 -13.89 11.33
CA ASN A 729 -13.11 -13.82 10.58
C ASN A 729 -12.98 -14.48 9.19
N CYS A 730 -11.76 -14.70 8.70
CA CYS A 730 -11.50 -15.40 7.44
C CYS A 730 -11.42 -16.92 7.69
N ILE A 731 -12.60 -17.55 7.88
CA ILE A 731 -12.70 -18.96 8.25
C ILE A 731 -12.57 -19.86 7.00
N CYS A 732 -11.50 -20.64 6.97
CA CYS A 732 -11.19 -21.58 5.90
C CYS A 732 -11.58 -23.00 6.31
N LYS A 733 -12.21 -23.74 5.41
CA LYS A 733 -12.63 -25.13 5.66
C LYS A 733 -11.46 -26.07 5.38
N HIS A 734 -11.10 -26.90 6.35
CA HIS A 734 -10.08 -27.94 6.16
C HIS A 734 -10.77 -29.28 5.93
N TYR A 735 -10.78 -29.75 4.70
CA TYR A 735 -11.48 -30.96 4.30
C TYR A 735 -10.71 -32.24 4.65
N LEU A 736 -11.43 -33.23 5.18
CA LEU A 736 -10.93 -34.59 5.44
C LEU A 736 -11.30 -35.56 4.30
N SER A 737 -12.35 -35.24 3.57
CA SER A 737 -12.90 -35.97 2.43
C SER A 737 -13.77 -35.04 1.59
N ALA A 738 -14.37 -35.52 0.50
CA ALA A 738 -15.25 -34.72 -0.36
C ALA A 738 -16.43 -34.05 0.40
N ASP A 739 -16.92 -34.68 1.46
CA ASP A 739 -18.15 -34.27 2.15
C ASP A 739 -17.92 -33.84 3.62
N THR A 740 -16.70 -33.97 4.15
CA THR A 740 -16.39 -33.73 5.57
C THR A 740 -15.26 -32.74 5.72
N TRP A 741 -15.43 -31.75 6.59
CA TRP A 741 -14.41 -30.75 6.93
C TRP A 741 -14.47 -30.40 8.41
N VAL A 742 -13.38 -29.80 8.90
CA VAL A 742 -13.20 -29.30 10.28
C VAL A 742 -13.12 -27.79 10.30
#